data_AF-A0A1H7YB51-F1
#
_entry.id   AF-A0A1H7YB51-F1
#
_cell.length_a   1.000
_cell.length_b   1.000
_cell.length_c   1.000
_cell.angle_alpha   90.00
_cell.angle_beta   90.00
_cell.angle_gamma   90.00
#
_symmetry.space_group_name_H-M   'P 1'
#
loop_
_entity.id
_entity.type
_entity.pdbx_description
1 polymer ?
#
loop_
_entity_poly.entity_id
_entity_poly.type
_entity_poly.pdbx_seq_one_letter_code
_entity_poly.pdbx_strand_id
1 'polypeptide(L)'
;MDLDLSKRSKPCFKKNRTMSMGKVKNPFLKVCGIGLLTVICISVKAQKVNFTVNSKTGAIQSMNIDNDKQNMNWLIATDGSQYPWIKENYGWGLGYFTEVRRNQKNKLFWNLPVSIKQDGREVTYRVGDICILVERSMKGEDLIEEYTFRNDGTEEILLSDIGIYTPFNDNYPGAQACINMRANAHIWEGDNAAYVNATRMGGYAPHLGLVLREGEIKSYEISERDRNKGNSHTRGIISLNLPDMKLMPGDEQVFSWYIFSHKGGDDFRQKLLERESVWVSCNKYVFEKGETALVKISGGQMVKDCILKKNDVTIPMKKQGTAWYAEVVMDQLGEVRFDILYGAGKKTHANCLVISNVNDLIKKRVEFIVANQQMKSSNTRRDAYMVYDNEKNEIYLNNTHNCNPVDRDEGAERVGMGVLLAKYYQLHPVAEVKASLLRYASFLRNRLQDADYKTFSSVDQKGRNRAYNYVWVADFYFQMYKITNDKQYAKHGYMTLRSMFKQFGHGFYAIGIPVCLGLQTLKNADMQREYQELENDYIAVGDTFLKNGLNYPASEVNYEQAIVAPSVMFLLQLYMETGRQKYLDGAKIQMPVLEAFNGKQPSYHLNEIAVRHWDGYWFGKREMWGDTFPHYWSTLSGAAFYLYSQCTGDHSYKERAENIVRNNLCLFFEDGKASCAYIYPNKVNGVKGGFYDPYANDQDWALVYYLLVQNGIY
;
A
#
# COMPACT_ATOMS: atom_id res chain seq x y z
N MET A 1 -28.93 -42.44 -36.29
CA MET A 1 -29.86 -41.35 -35.97
C MET A 1 -29.14 -40.38 -35.03
N ASP A 2 -28.44 -39.33 -35.47
CA ASP A 2 -28.00 -38.86 -36.82
C ASP A 2 -26.68 -38.06 -36.61
N LEU A 3 -25.61 -38.17 -37.44
CA LEU A 3 -25.36 -37.52 -38.74
C LEU A 3 -25.56 -35.98 -38.74
N ASP A 4 -24.67 -35.13 -39.27
CA ASP A 4 -23.19 -35.17 -39.51
C ASP A 4 -22.70 -33.68 -39.38
N LEU A 5 -21.61 -33.06 -39.89
CA LEU A 5 -20.55 -33.18 -40.93
C LEU A 5 -19.28 -32.48 -40.36
N SER A 6 -18.04 -32.61 -40.86
CA SER A 6 -17.31 -33.60 -41.68
C SER A 6 -15.80 -33.25 -41.62
N LYS A 7 -14.88 -34.11 -42.09
CA LYS A 7 -13.41 -33.84 -42.05
C LYS A 7 -12.80 -33.62 -43.44
N ARG A 8 -11.83 -32.70 -43.53
CA ARG A 8 -10.98 -32.46 -44.72
C ARG A 8 -9.89 -33.53 -44.88
N SER A 9 -9.40 -33.72 -46.11
CA SER A 9 -8.23 -34.55 -46.44
C SER A 9 -7.18 -33.80 -47.30
N LYS A 10 -5.99 -34.41 -47.38
CA LYS A 10 -4.71 -33.99 -48.03
C LYS A 10 -4.72 -34.38 -49.55
N PRO A 11 -3.72 -34.08 -50.43
CA PRO A 11 -2.26 -34.07 -50.18
C PRO A 11 -1.39 -33.07 -51.01
N CYS A 12 -0.11 -33.40 -51.21
CA CYS A 12 1.00 -32.54 -51.66
C CYS A 12 2.01 -33.33 -52.56
N PHE A 13 2.99 -32.62 -53.16
CA PHE A 13 4.27 -33.03 -53.80
C PHE A 13 4.43 -32.88 -55.33
N LYS A 14 5.45 -32.11 -55.77
CA LYS A 14 6.72 -32.62 -56.36
C LYS A 14 7.80 -31.51 -56.53
N LYS A 15 9.00 -31.85 -57.05
CA LYS A 15 10.25 -31.06 -57.00
C LYS A 15 10.73 -30.51 -58.37
N ASN A 16 11.59 -29.50 -58.34
CA ASN A 16 12.23 -28.83 -59.49
C ASN A 16 13.65 -29.33 -59.83
N ARG A 17 14.03 -29.22 -61.12
CA ARG A 17 15.36 -29.00 -61.76
C ARG A 17 15.12 -28.96 -63.30
N THR A 18 15.83 -28.28 -64.21
CA THR A 18 17.05 -27.43 -64.22
C THR A 18 17.09 -26.63 -65.54
N MET A 19 17.69 -25.43 -65.61
CA MET A 19 18.62 -24.97 -66.69
C MET A 19 19.11 -23.50 -66.51
N SER A 20 19.94 -23.00 -67.44
CA SER A 20 20.74 -21.75 -67.37
C SER A 20 20.80 -21.04 -68.74
N MET A 21 21.56 -19.92 -68.84
CA MET A 21 21.75 -18.97 -69.96
C MET A 21 20.68 -17.85 -70.05
N GLY A 22 20.99 -16.57 -70.36
CA GLY A 22 22.28 -15.93 -70.69
C GLY A 22 22.26 -14.38 -70.49
N LYS A 23 23.39 -13.68 -70.76
CA LYS A 23 23.63 -12.25 -70.43
C LYS A 23 23.32 -11.27 -71.59
N VAL A 24 22.79 -10.06 -71.29
CA VAL A 24 23.07 -8.81 -72.07
C VAL A 24 23.18 -7.54 -71.19
N LYS A 25 24.34 -6.87 -71.35
CA LYS A 25 24.82 -5.49 -71.06
C LYS A 25 23.91 -4.38 -70.45
N ASN A 26 24.41 -3.79 -69.34
CA ASN A 26 24.78 -2.36 -69.04
C ASN A 26 24.53 -1.26 -70.11
N PRO A 27 24.46 0.08 -69.78
CA PRO A 27 25.24 0.76 -68.71
C PRO A 27 24.64 2.03 -67.98
N PHE A 28 25.37 2.52 -66.96
CA PHE A 28 25.27 3.85 -66.27
C PHE A 28 23.95 4.19 -65.53
N LEU A 29 23.89 5.09 -64.53
CA LEU A 29 24.85 6.07 -64.00
C LEU A 29 24.87 6.05 -62.45
N LYS A 30 25.99 6.45 -61.80
CA LYS A 30 26.06 6.69 -60.34
C LYS A 30 25.75 8.15 -60.02
N VAL A 31 25.01 8.39 -58.93
CA VAL A 31 25.14 9.58 -58.08
C VAL A 31 25.13 9.11 -56.63
N CYS A 32 26.11 9.55 -55.82
CA CYS A 32 26.16 9.24 -54.39
C CYS A 32 25.51 10.38 -53.58
N GLY A 33 24.60 10.04 -52.67
CA GLY A 33 24.13 10.94 -51.61
C GLY A 33 24.49 10.36 -50.25
N ILE A 34 25.35 11.04 -49.49
CA ILE A 34 25.78 10.57 -48.16
C ILE A 34 24.71 10.92 -47.13
N GLY A 35 23.91 9.94 -46.72
CA GLY A 35 23.04 10.04 -45.55
C GLY A 35 23.82 9.68 -44.29
N LEU A 36 24.35 10.68 -43.58
CA LEU A 36 24.84 10.45 -42.21
C LEU A 36 23.63 10.10 -41.32
N LEU A 37 23.56 8.85 -40.86
CA LEU A 37 22.65 8.51 -39.76
C LEU A 37 23.26 9.05 -38.47
N THR A 38 22.97 10.31 -38.16
CA THR A 38 23.37 10.93 -36.89
C THR A 38 22.64 10.24 -35.76
N VAL A 39 23.24 9.19 -35.20
CA VAL A 39 22.78 8.58 -33.95
C VAL A 39 22.90 9.66 -32.89
N ILE A 40 21.76 10.25 -32.52
CA ILE A 40 21.66 11.14 -31.37
C ILE A 40 21.81 10.23 -30.15
N CYS A 41 23.06 9.98 -29.75
CA CYS A 41 23.39 9.53 -28.42
C CYS A 41 22.90 10.61 -27.45
N ILE A 42 21.65 10.48 -27.00
CA ILE A 42 21.13 11.23 -25.86
C ILE A 42 22.02 10.82 -24.70
N SER A 43 23.02 11.67 -24.40
CA SER A 43 23.97 11.41 -23.33
C SER A 43 23.18 11.29 -22.04
N VAL A 44 23.08 10.07 -21.52
CA VAL A 44 22.40 9.77 -20.26
C VAL A 44 23.25 10.39 -19.18
N LYS A 45 22.94 11.65 -18.84
CA LYS A 45 23.65 12.38 -17.80
C LYS A 45 23.56 11.58 -16.50
N ALA A 46 24.68 11.48 -15.81
CA ALA A 46 24.81 10.73 -14.57
C ALA A 46 23.68 11.10 -13.59
N GLN A 47 23.07 10.09 -12.97
CA GLN A 47 22.07 10.25 -11.91
C GLN A 47 22.70 9.91 -10.56
N LYS A 48 23.90 10.46 -10.35
CA LYS A 48 24.69 10.33 -9.12
C LYS A 48 23.91 10.83 -7.91
N VAL A 49 24.01 10.10 -6.81
CA VAL A 49 23.53 10.57 -5.50
C VAL A 49 24.56 11.56 -4.94
N ASN A 50 24.11 12.76 -4.62
CA ASN A 50 24.89 13.78 -3.91
C ASN A 50 24.30 14.00 -2.52
N PHE A 51 25.15 14.32 -1.55
CA PHE A 51 24.74 14.53 -0.16
C PHE A 51 25.51 15.69 0.47
N THR A 52 24.92 16.27 1.53
CA THR A 52 25.57 17.27 2.39
C THR A 52 25.57 16.76 3.83
N VAL A 53 26.58 17.15 4.63
CA VAL A 53 26.73 16.69 6.02
C VAL A 53 26.60 17.88 6.97
N ASN A 54 25.82 17.71 8.03
CA ASN A 54 25.76 18.68 9.14
C ASN A 54 27.11 18.68 9.88
N SER A 55 27.81 19.81 9.88
CA SER A 55 29.19 19.93 10.41
C SER A 55 29.31 19.83 11.94
N LYS A 56 28.19 19.80 12.66
CA LYS A 56 28.12 19.67 14.13
C LYS A 56 27.79 18.24 14.55
N THR A 57 26.89 17.55 13.85
CA THR A 57 26.46 16.18 14.20
C THR A 57 27.11 15.10 13.36
N GLY A 58 27.64 15.41 12.17
CA GLY A 58 28.14 14.40 11.23
C GLY A 58 27.04 13.61 10.50
N ALA A 59 25.77 13.99 10.68
CA ALA A 59 24.63 13.39 9.99
C ALA A 59 24.50 13.87 8.53
N ILE A 60 23.97 13.05 7.63
CA ILE A 60 23.58 13.55 6.29
C ILE A 60 22.36 14.48 6.46
N GLN A 61 22.49 15.72 5.98
CA GLN A 61 21.50 16.80 6.13
C GLN A 61 20.62 16.95 4.89
N SER A 62 21.18 16.77 3.70
CA SER A 62 20.42 16.67 2.45
C SER A 62 20.95 15.53 1.59
N MET A 63 20.05 14.97 0.78
CA MET A 63 20.40 14.00 -0.24
C MET A 63 19.61 14.31 -1.50
N ASN A 64 20.30 14.43 -2.64
CA ASN A 64 19.77 14.91 -3.91
C ASN A 64 20.29 14.02 -5.05
N ILE A 65 19.63 13.99 -6.20
CA ILE A 65 20.06 13.20 -7.38
C ILE A 65 20.42 14.14 -8.53
N ASP A 66 21.60 13.96 -9.12
CA ASP A 66 22.04 14.74 -10.26
C ASP A 66 21.04 14.67 -11.43
N ASN A 67 20.78 15.83 -12.03
CA ASN A 67 19.81 16.03 -13.12
C ASN A 67 18.33 15.74 -12.76
N ASP A 68 17.95 15.63 -11.48
CA ASP A 68 16.54 15.78 -11.07
C ASP A 68 16.08 17.22 -11.35
N LYS A 69 15.10 17.38 -12.25
CA LYS A 69 14.49 18.67 -12.59
C LYS A 69 13.81 19.36 -11.39
N GLN A 70 13.38 18.59 -10.39
CA GLN A 70 12.75 19.12 -9.18
C GLN A 70 13.77 19.46 -8.08
N ASN A 71 15.03 19.00 -8.20
CA ASN A 71 16.05 19.09 -7.16
C ASN A 71 15.55 18.61 -5.78
N MET A 72 14.84 17.47 -5.74
CA MET A 72 14.23 16.97 -4.52
C MET A 72 15.28 16.61 -3.46
N ASN A 73 15.09 17.09 -2.23
CA ASN A 73 15.76 16.53 -1.05
C ASN A 73 14.98 15.27 -0.61
N TRP A 74 15.65 14.12 -0.68
CA TRP A 74 15.10 12.82 -0.29
C TRP A 74 14.94 12.65 1.21
N LEU A 75 15.48 13.57 2.01
CA LEU A 75 15.40 13.58 3.47
C LEU A 75 14.44 14.66 3.99
N ILE A 76 13.82 14.42 5.14
CA ILE A 76 13.17 15.45 5.97
C ILE A 76 14.26 16.41 6.49
N ALA A 77 14.02 17.72 6.48
CA ALA A 77 14.97 18.67 7.06
C ALA A 77 14.97 18.60 8.59
N THR A 78 16.09 18.15 9.17
CA THR A 78 16.27 17.89 10.61
C THR A 78 16.90 19.06 11.38
N ASP A 79 16.72 20.30 10.91
CA ASP A 79 17.04 21.54 11.66
C ASP A 79 15.79 22.13 12.35
N GLY A 80 14.61 21.62 11.98
CA GLY A 80 13.30 22.08 12.43
C GLY A 80 12.64 23.11 11.53
N SER A 81 13.20 23.38 10.34
CA SER A 81 12.60 24.23 9.31
C SER A 81 11.37 23.59 8.66
N GLN A 82 11.40 22.27 8.40
CA GLN A 82 10.27 21.52 7.83
C GLN A 82 9.21 21.17 8.88
N TYR A 83 9.64 20.80 10.09
CA TYR A 83 8.76 20.46 11.21
C TYR A 83 9.41 20.93 12.53
N PRO A 84 8.81 21.84 13.31
CA PRO A 84 9.47 22.46 14.47
C PRO A 84 10.03 21.49 15.52
N TRP A 85 9.42 20.31 15.66
CA TRP A 85 9.81 19.25 16.61
C TRP A 85 10.91 18.30 16.08
N ILE A 86 11.22 18.29 14.79
CA ILE A 86 12.28 17.46 14.20
C ILE A 86 13.60 18.23 14.23
N LYS A 87 14.49 17.89 15.16
CA LYS A 87 15.81 18.54 15.34
C LYS A 87 16.97 17.62 14.95
N GLU A 88 18.19 18.13 15.09
CA GLU A 88 19.41 17.55 14.50
C GLU A 88 19.67 16.10 14.94
N ASN A 89 19.16 15.71 16.12
CA ASN A 89 19.19 14.36 16.69
C ASN A 89 18.44 13.30 15.87
N TYR A 90 17.70 13.69 14.84
CA TYR A 90 17.02 12.79 13.89
C TYR A 90 17.68 12.76 12.51
N GLY A 91 18.85 13.39 12.34
CA GLY A 91 19.63 13.41 11.10
C GLY A 91 20.02 12.01 10.62
N TRP A 92 20.16 11.85 9.30
CA TRP A 92 20.47 10.55 8.70
C TRP A 92 21.83 10.03 9.17
N GLY A 93 21.86 8.78 9.64
CA GLY A 93 23.04 8.11 10.18
C GLY A 93 23.36 8.43 11.64
N LEU A 94 22.53 9.24 12.32
CA LEU A 94 22.45 9.23 13.78
C LEU A 94 21.57 8.06 14.25
N GLY A 95 21.51 7.79 15.54
CA GLY A 95 20.73 6.68 16.04
C GLY A 95 20.80 6.43 17.54
N TYR A 96 20.34 5.25 17.93
CA TYR A 96 20.21 4.82 19.32
C TYR A 96 20.49 3.33 19.50
N PHE A 97 20.82 2.96 20.74
CA PHE A 97 20.83 1.59 21.23
C PHE A 97 20.49 1.55 22.72
N THR A 98 20.02 0.41 23.21
CA THR A 98 19.92 0.12 24.65
C THR A 98 21.06 -0.79 25.06
N GLU A 99 22.03 -0.23 25.78
CA GLU A 99 23.08 -1.00 26.46
C GLU A 99 22.45 -1.85 27.56
N VAL A 100 22.83 -3.13 27.63
CA VAL A 100 22.46 -4.06 28.69
C VAL A 100 23.73 -4.57 29.37
N ARG A 101 23.98 -4.10 30.59
CA ARG A 101 25.17 -4.45 31.38
C ARG A 101 24.76 -4.79 32.82
N ARG A 102 25.19 -5.93 33.35
CA ARG A 102 24.91 -6.39 34.74
C ARG A 102 23.42 -6.26 35.13
N ASN A 103 22.51 -6.66 34.23
CA ASN A 103 21.05 -6.54 34.33
C ASN A 103 20.44 -5.11 34.37
N GLN A 104 21.25 -4.05 34.26
CA GLN A 104 20.76 -2.70 34.00
C GLN A 104 20.54 -2.48 32.49
N LYS A 105 19.62 -1.59 32.13
CA LYS A 105 19.30 -1.23 30.74
C LYS A 105 19.32 0.28 30.53
N ASN A 106 20.25 0.77 29.72
CA ASN A 106 20.46 2.20 29.47
C ASN A 106 20.21 2.50 27.99
N LYS A 107 19.16 3.27 27.66
CA LYS A 107 18.95 3.73 26.27
C LYS A 107 19.80 4.97 26.00
N LEU A 108 20.69 4.85 25.03
CA LEU A 108 21.74 5.80 24.67
C LEU A 108 21.63 6.17 23.18
N PHE A 109 22.17 7.33 22.82
CA PHE A 109 22.02 7.94 21.49
C PHE A 109 23.35 8.53 21.01
N TRP A 110 23.70 8.32 19.74
CA TRP A 110 24.83 9.02 19.12
C TRP A 110 24.32 10.23 18.33
N ASN A 111 24.72 11.43 18.78
CA ASN A 111 24.25 12.71 18.22
C ASN A 111 25.38 13.72 17.97
N LEU A 112 26.47 13.62 18.73
CA LEU A 112 27.65 14.49 18.63
C LEU A 112 28.88 13.58 18.47
N PRO A 113 29.68 13.75 17.42
CA PRO A 113 30.86 12.93 17.18
C PRO A 113 32.07 13.42 17.97
N VAL A 114 33.00 12.51 18.26
CA VAL A 114 34.34 12.83 18.78
C VAL A 114 35.32 13.17 17.65
N SER A 115 35.00 12.82 16.39
CA SER A 115 35.78 13.23 15.22
C SER A 115 34.89 13.32 13.97
N ILE A 116 35.10 14.35 13.16
CA ILE A 116 34.60 14.48 11.79
C ILE A 116 35.82 14.73 10.91
N LYS A 117 36.02 13.93 9.87
CA LYS A 117 37.10 14.09 8.88
C LYS A 117 36.53 14.02 7.47
N GLN A 118 37.35 14.41 6.48
CA GLN A 118 37.06 14.25 5.06
C GLN A 118 35.68 14.81 4.66
N ASP A 119 35.36 16.03 5.10
CA ASP A 119 34.07 16.71 4.88
C ASP A 119 32.83 15.90 5.34
N GLY A 120 32.98 15.09 6.38
CA GLY A 120 31.92 14.24 6.91
C GLY A 120 31.79 12.88 6.24
N ARG A 121 32.81 12.45 5.48
CA ARG A 121 32.91 11.07 4.96
C ARG A 121 33.40 10.06 5.99
N GLU A 122 34.08 10.51 7.04
CA GLU A 122 34.54 9.66 8.13
C GLU A 122 34.13 10.35 9.43
N VAL A 123 33.23 9.74 10.19
CA VAL A 123 32.66 10.30 11.41
C VAL A 123 32.74 9.28 12.53
N THR A 124 33.33 9.65 13.66
CA THR A 124 33.46 8.77 14.83
C THR A 124 32.64 9.33 15.99
N TYR A 125 31.72 8.53 16.50
CA TYR A 125 30.99 8.79 17.75
C TYR A 125 31.52 7.88 18.86
N ARG A 126 31.40 8.33 20.12
CA ARG A 126 31.68 7.52 21.31
C ARG A 126 30.55 7.68 22.31
N VAL A 127 29.97 6.57 22.73
CA VAL A 127 28.78 6.53 23.60
C VAL A 127 29.06 5.50 24.69
N GLY A 128 29.62 5.97 25.81
CA GLY A 128 30.26 5.10 26.80
C GLY A 128 31.44 4.35 26.20
N ASP A 129 31.48 3.04 26.43
CA ASP A 129 32.50 2.13 25.90
C ASP A 129 32.30 1.81 24.39
N ILE A 130 31.15 2.17 23.79
CA ILE A 130 30.88 1.88 22.38
C ILE A 130 31.43 3.00 21.48
N CYS A 131 32.30 2.62 20.56
CA CYS A 131 32.72 3.42 19.42
C CYS A 131 31.79 3.11 18.23
N ILE A 132 31.31 4.15 17.54
CA ILE A 132 30.54 4.01 16.29
C ILE A 132 31.29 4.79 15.22
N LEU A 133 31.91 4.08 14.29
CA LEU A 133 32.55 4.66 13.11
C LEU A 133 31.56 4.62 11.94
N VAL A 134 31.39 5.74 11.26
CA VAL A 134 30.55 5.88 10.06
C VAL A 134 31.41 6.35 8.89
N GLU A 135 31.53 5.52 7.87
CA GLU A 135 32.33 5.77 6.67
C GLU A 135 31.45 5.88 5.41
N ARG A 136 31.75 6.86 4.55
CA ARG A 136 30.97 7.19 3.35
C ARG A 136 31.87 7.32 2.13
N SER A 137 31.64 6.48 1.13
CA SER A 137 32.39 6.49 -0.13
C SER A 137 31.46 6.52 -1.34
N MET A 138 31.96 7.04 -2.48
CA MET A 138 31.22 7.01 -3.74
C MET A 138 31.77 5.89 -4.64
N LYS A 139 30.92 4.96 -5.05
CA LYS A 139 31.25 3.90 -6.01
C LYS A 139 30.57 4.19 -7.34
N GLY A 140 31.18 5.08 -8.12
CA GLY A 140 30.58 5.62 -9.34
C GLY A 140 29.46 6.62 -9.00
N GLU A 141 28.22 6.27 -9.33
CA GLU A 141 27.03 7.08 -9.04
C GLU A 141 26.41 6.81 -7.66
N ASP A 142 26.75 5.66 -7.05
CA ASP A 142 26.23 5.20 -5.76
C ASP A 142 26.99 5.80 -4.57
N LEU A 143 26.26 6.16 -3.51
CA LEU A 143 26.80 6.35 -2.17
C LEU A 143 26.81 5.00 -1.44
N ILE A 144 27.96 4.60 -0.90
CA ILE A 144 28.07 3.53 0.09
C ILE A 144 28.24 4.19 1.45
N GLU A 145 27.49 3.73 2.45
CA GLU A 145 27.67 4.11 3.84
C GLU A 145 27.79 2.86 4.70
N GLU A 146 28.76 2.87 5.61
CA GLU A 146 29.17 1.74 6.45
C GLU A 146 29.25 2.19 7.92
N TYR A 147 28.75 1.34 8.82
CA TYR A 147 28.62 1.57 10.26
C TYR A 147 29.33 0.44 11.01
N THR A 148 30.41 0.76 11.71
CA THR A 148 31.17 -0.19 12.52
C THR A 148 30.96 0.13 14.00
N PHE A 149 30.30 -0.78 14.71
CA PHE A 149 30.11 -0.71 16.16
C PHE A 149 31.23 -1.53 16.83
N ARG A 150 32.10 -0.88 17.60
CA ARG A 150 33.16 -1.54 18.38
C ARG A 150 32.97 -1.31 19.87
N ASN A 151 33.22 -2.35 20.67
CA ASN A 151 33.40 -2.22 22.11
C ASN A 151 34.88 -1.85 22.43
N ASP A 152 35.12 -0.56 22.73
CA ASP A 152 36.43 -0.04 23.17
C ASP A 152 36.65 -0.27 24.70
N GLY A 153 35.69 -0.86 25.41
CA GLY A 153 35.72 -1.09 26.85
C GLY A 153 36.47 -2.36 27.27
N THR A 154 36.33 -2.71 28.56
CA THR A 154 37.01 -3.87 29.18
C THR A 154 36.06 -4.99 29.63
N GLU A 155 34.75 -4.83 29.41
CA GLU A 155 33.73 -5.84 29.74
C GLU A 155 32.93 -6.25 28.50
N GLU A 156 32.27 -7.42 28.58
CA GLU A 156 31.24 -7.83 27.62
C GLU A 156 30.05 -6.86 27.66
N ILE A 157 29.57 -6.43 26.49
CA ILE A 157 28.39 -5.57 26.34
C ILE A 157 27.38 -6.22 25.40
N LEU A 158 26.12 -6.28 25.84
CA LEU A 158 24.97 -6.59 24.98
C LEU A 158 24.29 -5.28 24.57
N LEU A 159 24.20 -5.04 23.26
CA LEU A 159 23.41 -3.95 22.68
C LEU A 159 22.10 -4.51 22.15
N SER A 160 21.00 -3.88 22.55
CA SER A 160 19.63 -4.25 22.16
C SER A 160 18.86 -3.02 21.71
N ASP A 161 17.70 -3.16 21.07
CA ASP A 161 16.87 -2.01 20.67
C ASP A 161 17.65 -0.95 19.87
N ILE A 162 18.36 -1.41 18.83
CA ILE A 162 19.29 -0.62 18.03
C ILE A 162 18.57 -0.07 16.80
N GLY A 163 18.73 1.21 16.51
CA GLY A 163 18.13 1.85 15.34
C GLY A 163 18.98 2.97 14.76
N ILE A 164 19.18 2.95 13.44
CA ILE A 164 19.80 4.04 12.67
C ILE A 164 18.67 4.87 12.04
N TYR A 165 18.68 6.19 12.21
CA TYR A 165 17.69 7.07 11.60
C TYR A 165 17.93 7.18 10.08
N THR A 166 16.88 6.89 9.32
CA THR A 166 16.82 7.08 7.87
C THR A 166 15.60 7.96 7.54
N PRO A 167 15.66 9.27 7.80
CA PRO A 167 14.53 10.20 7.73
C PRO A 167 14.09 10.52 6.28
N PHE A 168 13.63 9.52 5.53
CA PHE A 168 13.08 9.70 4.17
C PHE A 168 11.93 10.70 4.16
N ASN A 169 11.83 11.50 3.10
CA ASN A 169 10.86 12.60 2.95
C ASN A 169 9.44 12.09 2.58
N ASP A 170 8.88 11.24 3.45
CA ASP A 170 7.56 10.62 3.34
C ASP A 170 6.56 11.35 4.26
N ASN A 171 5.86 12.33 3.69
CA ASN A 171 4.90 13.18 4.37
C ASN A 171 4.04 13.95 3.35
N TYR A 172 2.91 14.48 3.81
CA TYR A 172 1.84 15.02 2.97
C TYR A 172 1.54 16.51 3.25
N PRO A 173 2.45 17.43 2.91
CA PRO A 173 2.20 18.88 3.02
C PRO A 173 1.11 19.37 2.05
N GLY A 174 0.85 18.65 0.96
CA GLY A 174 -0.20 18.97 -0.02
C GLY A 174 0.18 18.56 -1.44
N ALA A 175 -0.82 18.21 -2.26
CA ALA A 175 -0.66 17.49 -3.54
C ALA A 175 0.55 17.91 -4.39
N GLN A 176 0.66 19.19 -4.77
CA GLN A 176 1.74 19.67 -5.64
C GLN A 176 3.15 19.53 -5.01
N ALA A 177 3.27 19.64 -3.68
CA ALA A 177 4.53 19.38 -2.99
C ALA A 177 4.80 17.87 -2.87
N CYS A 178 3.76 17.05 -2.72
CA CYS A 178 3.88 15.60 -2.66
C CYS A 178 4.37 15.02 -4.00
N ILE A 179 3.63 15.30 -5.08
CA ILE A 179 3.88 14.83 -6.44
C ILE A 179 5.34 15.08 -6.89
N ASN A 180 5.90 16.23 -6.54
CA ASN A 180 7.21 16.67 -7.04
C ASN A 180 8.37 16.49 -6.04
N MET A 181 8.12 16.61 -4.73
CA MET A 181 9.15 16.78 -3.70
C MET A 181 9.03 15.82 -2.51
N ARG A 182 8.21 14.76 -2.59
CA ARG A 182 8.07 13.73 -1.55
C ARG A 182 8.08 12.33 -2.16
N ALA A 183 8.35 11.32 -1.33
CA ALA A 183 8.42 9.93 -1.76
C ALA A 183 7.71 9.00 -0.77
N ASN A 184 7.03 7.98 -1.29
CA ASN A 184 6.53 6.86 -0.51
C ASN A 184 7.71 5.90 -0.27
N ALA A 185 8.08 5.67 0.98
CA ALA A 185 9.21 4.82 1.37
C ALA A 185 8.77 3.34 1.51
N HIS A 186 9.06 2.52 0.50
CA HIS A 186 8.72 1.09 0.51
C HIS A 186 9.81 0.27 1.20
N ILE A 187 9.70 0.18 2.53
CA ILE A 187 10.65 -0.50 3.43
C ILE A 187 10.44 -2.02 3.39
N TRP A 188 11.54 -2.77 3.32
CA TRP A 188 11.58 -4.22 3.52
C TRP A 188 12.61 -4.60 4.58
N GLU A 189 12.16 -5.18 5.70
CA GLU A 189 12.98 -5.71 6.79
C GLU A 189 13.53 -7.11 6.51
N GLY A 190 14.03 -7.29 5.28
CA GLY A 190 14.39 -8.58 4.70
C GLY A 190 15.67 -9.24 5.22
N ASP A 191 16.04 -9.06 6.49
CA ASP A 191 17.27 -9.56 7.10
C ASP A 191 18.52 -9.11 6.31
N ASN A 192 19.30 -10.03 5.71
CA ASN A 192 20.47 -9.69 4.88
C ASN A 192 20.11 -9.18 3.46
N ALA A 193 18.82 -9.20 3.08
CA ALA A 193 18.30 -8.69 1.81
C ALA A 193 17.38 -7.47 1.99
N ALA A 194 17.48 -6.80 3.14
CA ALA A 194 16.69 -5.62 3.46
C ALA A 194 16.94 -4.45 2.48
N TYR A 195 15.90 -3.66 2.25
CA TYR A 195 15.96 -2.54 1.31
C TYR A 195 14.92 -1.45 1.64
N VAL A 196 15.09 -0.26 1.07
CA VAL A 196 14.04 0.75 0.95
C VAL A 196 13.97 1.23 -0.49
N ASN A 197 12.79 1.15 -1.11
CA ASN A 197 12.51 1.72 -2.43
C ASN A 197 11.69 3.01 -2.23
N ALA A 198 12.31 4.18 -2.32
CA ALA A 198 11.65 5.47 -2.16
C ALA A 198 11.15 5.98 -3.53
N THR A 199 9.90 5.65 -3.85
CA THR A 199 9.23 6.10 -5.09
C THR A 199 8.69 7.52 -4.89
N ARG A 200 9.11 8.48 -5.73
CA ARG A 200 8.55 9.85 -5.75
C ARG A 200 7.02 9.76 -5.92
N MET A 201 6.24 10.47 -5.11
CA MET A 201 4.78 10.28 -5.06
C MET A 201 4.07 10.61 -6.38
N GLY A 202 4.70 11.40 -7.27
CA GLY A 202 4.23 11.65 -8.63
C GLY A 202 4.45 10.51 -9.63
N GLY A 203 5.02 9.37 -9.23
CA GLY A 203 5.21 8.20 -10.09
C GLY A 203 6.27 8.35 -11.19
N TYR A 204 7.09 9.41 -11.16
CA TYR A 204 8.11 9.68 -12.18
C TYR A 204 9.55 9.78 -11.64
N ALA A 205 10.48 9.32 -12.47
CA ALA A 205 11.91 9.23 -12.18
C ALA A 205 12.62 10.62 -12.14
N PRO A 206 13.73 10.77 -11.40
CA PRO A 206 14.42 9.74 -10.62
C PRO A 206 13.71 9.39 -9.31
N HIS A 207 13.99 8.18 -8.84
CA HIS A 207 13.65 7.61 -7.54
C HIS A 207 14.93 7.23 -6.78
N LEU A 208 14.83 6.96 -5.48
CA LEU A 208 15.98 6.62 -4.63
C LEU A 208 15.83 5.23 -4.01
N GLY A 209 16.83 4.39 -4.18
CA GLY A 209 16.92 3.06 -3.58
C GLY A 209 17.99 3.00 -2.50
N LEU A 210 17.69 2.30 -1.40
CA LEU A 210 18.65 1.80 -0.42
C LEU A 210 18.61 0.27 -0.47
N VAL A 211 19.77 -0.39 -0.56
CA VAL A 211 19.89 -1.86 -0.50
C VAL A 211 21.03 -2.23 0.44
N LEU A 212 20.76 -3.13 1.38
CA LEU A 212 21.75 -3.62 2.32
C LEU A 212 22.83 -4.45 1.60
N ARG A 213 24.10 -4.21 1.94
CA ARG A 213 25.28 -4.94 1.48
C ARG A 213 25.75 -5.93 2.55
N GLU A 214 25.85 -5.45 3.79
CA GLU A 214 26.48 -6.15 4.92
C GLU A 214 25.70 -5.94 6.22
N GLY A 215 25.77 -6.92 7.13
CA GLY A 215 24.90 -7.01 8.30
C GLY A 215 23.47 -7.46 7.97
N GLU A 216 22.51 -7.08 8.82
CA GLU A 216 21.07 -7.36 8.69
C GLU A 216 20.25 -6.14 9.14
N ILE A 217 19.04 -5.97 8.59
CA ILE A 217 17.99 -5.13 9.19
C ILE A 217 16.84 -6.04 9.60
N LYS A 218 16.52 -6.10 10.90
CA LYS A 218 15.51 -7.01 11.46
C LYS A 218 14.08 -6.44 11.46
N SER A 219 13.95 -5.12 11.47
CA SER A 219 12.67 -4.40 11.50
C SER A 219 12.86 -2.90 11.24
N TYR A 220 11.78 -2.12 11.31
CA TYR A 220 11.84 -0.65 11.42
C TYR A 220 10.92 -0.10 12.52
N GLU A 221 11.22 1.10 12.99
CA GLU A 221 10.41 1.86 13.96
C GLU A 221 10.12 3.28 13.45
N ILE A 222 8.95 3.78 13.82
CA ILE A 222 8.46 5.12 13.47
C ILE A 222 8.46 6.00 14.72
N SER A 223 9.09 7.17 14.66
CA SER A 223 9.12 8.16 15.74
C SER A 223 8.40 9.46 15.34
N GLU A 224 8.16 10.32 16.33
CA GLU A 224 7.62 11.67 16.17
C GLU A 224 6.19 11.75 15.59
N ARG A 225 5.33 10.81 15.99
CA ARG A 225 3.91 10.79 15.61
C ARG A 225 3.00 11.18 16.76
N ASP A 226 2.26 12.27 16.60
CA ASP A 226 1.27 12.75 17.56
C ASP A 226 0.21 13.61 16.85
N ARG A 227 -0.94 13.81 17.51
CA ARG A 227 -2.01 14.72 17.07
C ARG A 227 -1.51 16.13 16.77
N ASN A 228 -0.50 16.60 17.51
CA ASN A 228 0.15 17.91 17.36
C ASN A 228 1.44 17.86 16.52
N LYS A 229 2.03 16.67 16.31
CA LYS A 229 3.23 16.46 15.49
C LYS A 229 2.87 16.08 14.05
N GLY A 230 2.15 16.97 13.37
CA GLY A 230 1.78 16.80 11.96
C GLY A 230 0.66 15.77 11.70
N ASN A 231 0.17 15.06 12.72
CA ASN A 231 -1.06 14.28 12.65
C ASN A 231 -1.00 13.15 11.57
N SER A 232 -2.01 13.06 10.69
CA SER A 232 -2.00 12.19 9.50
C SER A 232 -1.11 12.70 8.36
N HIS A 233 -0.61 13.94 8.41
CA HIS A 233 0.13 14.57 7.31
C HIS A 233 1.64 14.27 7.29
N THR A 234 2.12 13.35 8.13
CA THR A 234 3.52 12.89 8.13
C THR A 234 3.59 11.41 8.50
N ARG A 235 4.47 10.64 7.86
CA ARG A 235 4.68 9.23 8.20
C ARG A 235 5.49 9.08 9.48
N GLY A 236 6.35 10.05 9.78
CA GLY A 236 7.19 10.16 10.98
C GLY A 236 8.68 10.12 10.64
N ILE A 237 9.52 9.91 11.65
CA ILE A 237 10.94 9.59 11.45
C ILE A 237 11.12 8.08 11.43
N ILE A 238 11.54 7.54 10.30
CA ILE A 238 11.87 6.12 10.15
C ILE A 238 13.26 5.86 10.77
N SER A 239 13.37 4.78 11.52
CA SER A 239 14.65 4.16 11.89
C SER A 239 14.68 2.69 11.49
N LEU A 240 15.76 2.25 10.85
CA LEU A 240 15.99 0.85 10.50
C LEU A 240 16.68 0.15 11.68
N ASN A 241 16.17 -1.02 12.10
CA ASN A 241 16.67 -1.71 13.27
C ASN A 241 17.68 -2.79 12.93
N LEU A 242 18.81 -2.78 13.64
CA LEU A 242 19.82 -3.82 13.57
C LEU A 242 19.45 -4.98 14.52
N PRO A 243 19.95 -6.21 14.31
CA PRO A 243 19.90 -7.28 15.32
C PRO A 243 20.41 -6.81 16.69
N ASP A 244 19.98 -7.48 17.76
CA ASP A 244 20.63 -7.30 19.06
C ASP A 244 22.01 -7.98 18.96
N MET A 245 23.07 -7.29 19.40
CA MET A 245 24.46 -7.70 19.18
C MET A 245 25.23 -7.79 20.50
N LYS A 246 26.06 -8.82 20.63
CA LYS A 246 26.91 -9.06 21.79
C LYS A 246 28.36 -8.81 21.38
N LEU A 247 29.04 -7.91 22.07
CA LEU A 247 30.40 -7.47 21.77
C LEU A 247 31.31 -7.68 22.98
N MET A 248 32.32 -8.55 22.83
CA MET A 248 33.44 -8.66 23.76
C MET A 248 34.37 -7.43 23.61
N PRO A 249 35.27 -7.17 24.56
CA PRO A 249 36.31 -6.13 24.43
C PRO A 249 37.11 -6.28 23.11
N GLY A 250 37.04 -5.27 22.25
CA GLY A 250 37.67 -5.26 20.93
C GLY A 250 36.83 -5.83 19.78
N ASP A 251 35.68 -6.46 20.03
CA ASP A 251 34.80 -6.96 18.96
C ASP A 251 34.20 -5.82 18.14
N GLU A 252 34.18 -6.00 16.81
CA GLU A 252 33.54 -5.11 15.85
C GLU A 252 32.37 -5.82 15.14
N GLN A 253 31.25 -5.10 14.96
CA GLN A 253 30.16 -5.52 14.10
C GLN A 253 29.87 -4.45 13.04
N VAL A 254 29.96 -4.85 11.78
CA VAL A 254 29.80 -3.99 10.60
C VAL A 254 28.40 -4.14 9.98
N PHE A 255 27.84 -3.02 9.52
CA PHE A 255 26.65 -2.93 8.67
C PHE A 255 26.92 -1.95 7.54
N SER A 256 26.51 -2.25 6.30
CA SER A 256 26.64 -1.27 5.21
C SER A 256 25.56 -1.39 4.16
N TRP A 257 25.26 -0.27 3.49
CA TRP A 257 24.26 -0.19 2.43
C TRP A 257 24.74 0.61 1.22
N TYR A 258 24.17 0.28 0.06
CA TYR A 258 24.21 1.09 -1.14
C TYR A 258 23.00 2.03 -1.17
N ILE A 259 23.23 3.28 -1.58
CA ILE A 259 22.20 4.28 -1.84
C ILE A 259 22.39 4.79 -3.28
N PHE A 260 21.36 4.62 -4.11
CA PHE A 260 21.46 4.78 -5.57
C PHE A 260 20.18 5.33 -6.20
N SER A 261 20.30 5.96 -7.37
CA SER A 261 19.14 6.40 -8.16
C SER A 261 18.54 5.27 -9.00
N HIS A 262 17.23 5.32 -9.27
CA HIS A 262 16.59 4.40 -10.23
C HIS A 262 15.38 5.05 -10.94
N LYS A 263 14.87 4.35 -11.97
CA LYS A 263 13.86 4.84 -12.93
C LYS A 263 12.46 4.24 -12.75
N GLY A 264 12.31 3.26 -11.86
CA GLY A 264 11.06 2.54 -11.61
C GLY A 264 11.31 1.28 -10.78
N GLY A 265 10.27 0.46 -10.58
CA GLY A 265 10.36 -0.79 -9.80
C GLY A 265 11.24 -1.86 -10.43
N ASP A 266 11.21 -2.02 -11.76
CA ASP A 266 12.06 -3.00 -12.45
C ASP A 266 13.54 -2.60 -12.45
N ASP A 267 13.84 -1.31 -12.67
CA ASP A 267 15.20 -0.77 -12.57
C ASP A 267 15.73 -0.86 -11.13
N PHE A 268 14.89 -0.63 -10.11
CA PHE A 268 15.25 -0.92 -8.71
C PHE A 268 15.61 -2.38 -8.50
N ARG A 269 14.74 -3.30 -8.95
CA ARG A 269 14.93 -4.74 -8.79
C ARG A 269 16.16 -5.25 -9.54
N GLN A 270 16.45 -4.73 -10.74
CA GLN A 270 17.68 -5.03 -11.45
C GLN A 270 18.90 -4.53 -10.67
N LYS A 271 18.91 -3.25 -10.26
CA LYS A 271 20.02 -2.64 -9.51
C LYS A 271 20.28 -3.30 -8.16
N LEU A 272 19.25 -3.81 -7.49
CA LEU A 272 19.35 -4.62 -6.26
C LEU A 272 20.12 -5.94 -6.52
N LEU A 273 19.81 -6.63 -7.62
CA LEU A 273 20.48 -7.89 -8.01
C LEU A 273 21.92 -7.66 -8.50
N GLU A 274 22.19 -6.52 -9.16
CA GLU A 274 23.54 -6.07 -9.53
C GLU A 274 24.42 -5.75 -8.31
N ARG A 275 23.82 -5.45 -7.15
CA ARG A 275 24.48 -5.20 -5.86
C ARG A 275 24.58 -6.44 -4.98
N GLU A 276 24.49 -7.63 -5.59
CA GLU A 276 24.62 -8.96 -4.97
C GLU A 276 23.59 -9.29 -3.88
N SER A 277 22.52 -8.50 -3.79
CA SER A 277 21.34 -8.82 -2.98
C SER A 277 20.38 -9.75 -3.73
N VAL A 278 19.26 -10.13 -3.09
CA VAL A 278 18.29 -11.11 -3.60
C VAL A 278 16.87 -10.57 -3.59
N TRP A 279 16.08 -10.99 -4.57
CA TRP A 279 14.66 -10.62 -4.69
C TRP A 279 13.78 -11.84 -4.48
N VAL A 280 13.07 -11.89 -3.35
CA VAL A 280 12.08 -12.92 -3.01
C VAL A 280 10.69 -12.52 -3.50
N SER A 281 9.89 -13.50 -3.92
CA SER A 281 8.50 -13.33 -4.35
C SER A 281 7.75 -14.66 -4.26
N CYS A 282 6.49 -14.63 -3.83
CA CYS A 282 5.57 -15.78 -3.96
C CYS A 282 4.58 -15.56 -5.12
N ASN A 283 3.94 -16.63 -5.60
CA ASN A 283 2.83 -16.54 -6.58
C ASN A 283 1.62 -15.76 -6.05
N LYS A 284 1.39 -15.81 -4.73
CA LYS A 284 0.51 -14.93 -3.94
C LYS A 284 0.93 -15.01 -2.47
N TYR A 285 0.31 -14.21 -1.59
CA TYR A 285 0.68 -14.14 -0.17
C TYR A 285 -0.43 -14.55 0.80
N VAL A 286 -1.66 -14.75 0.32
CA VAL A 286 -2.74 -15.38 1.08
C VAL A 286 -3.24 -16.60 0.30
N PHE A 287 -3.39 -17.72 1.00
CA PHE A 287 -3.72 -19.04 0.47
C PHE A 287 -4.92 -19.64 1.19
N GLU A 288 -5.74 -20.41 0.47
CA GLU A 288 -6.69 -21.33 1.08
C GLU A 288 -5.97 -22.61 1.52
N LYS A 289 -6.53 -23.31 2.51
CA LYS A 289 -5.93 -24.53 3.06
C LYS A 289 -5.85 -25.65 2.01
N GLY A 290 -4.63 -26.11 1.76
CA GLY A 290 -4.31 -27.15 0.78
C GLY A 290 -3.75 -26.63 -0.55
N GLU A 291 -3.73 -25.31 -0.77
CA GLU A 291 -3.07 -24.72 -1.93
C GLU A 291 -1.53 -24.84 -1.88
N THR A 292 -0.87 -24.60 -3.02
CA THR A 292 0.59 -24.62 -3.14
C THR A 292 1.15 -23.21 -3.33
N ALA A 293 2.02 -22.79 -2.41
CA ALA A 293 2.88 -21.63 -2.58
C ALA A 293 4.07 -21.98 -3.50
N LEU A 294 4.26 -21.20 -4.56
CA LEU A 294 5.47 -21.21 -5.37
C LEU A 294 6.37 -20.05 -4.90
N VAL A 295 7.33 -20.37 -4.04
CA VAL A 295 8.27 -19.40 -3.48
C VAL A 295 9.49 -19.31 -4.40
N LYS A 296 9.76 -18.11 -4.90
CA LYS A 296 10.88 -17.80 -5.79
C LYS A 296 11.85 -16.83 -5.12
N ILE A 297 13.14 -17.13 -5.23
CA ILE A 297 14.23 -16.20 -4.93
C ILE A 297 15.08 -15.99 -6.19
N SER A 298 15.19 -14.73 -6.60
CA SER A 298 16.06 -14.29 -7.69
C SER A 298 17.36 -13.77 -7.07
N GLY A 299 18.51 -14.07 -7.66
CA GLY A 299 19.80 -13.55 -7.21
C GLY A 299 20.77 -13.35 -8.37
N GLY A 300 21.88 -12.67 -8.10
CA GLY A 300 23.04 -12.71 -8.99
C GLY A 300 23.63 -14.13 -9.10
N GLN A 301 24.66 -14.30 -9.94
CA GLN A 301 25.33 -15.59 -10.16
C GLN A 301 25.90 -16.21 -8.85
N MET A 302 26.08 -15.40 -7.80
CA MET A 302 26.61 -15.78 -6.49
C MET A 302 25.73 -16.75 -5.66
N VAL A 303 24.44 -16.90 -5.95
CA VAL A 303 23.58 -17.85 -5.21
C VAL A 303 23.87 -19.29 -5.69
N LYS A 304 24.90 -19.89 -5.08
CA LYS A 304 25.39 -21.26 -5.31
C LYS A 304 24.46 -22.33 -4.75
N ASP A 305 23.94 -22.07 -3.55
CA ASP A 305 23.03 -22.94 -2.79
C ASP A 305 21.93 -22.10 -2.15
N CYS A 306 20.74 -22.67 -2.02
CA CYS A 306 19.58 -22.01 -1.42
C CYS A 306 18.61 -23.03 -0.77
N ILE A 307 18.16 -22.75 0.44
CA ILE A 307 17.32 -23.63 1.26
C ILE A 307 16.18 -22.81 1.86
N LEU A 308 14.96 -23.31 1.76
CA LEU A 308 13.78 -22.72 2.42
C LEU A 308 13.47 -23.48 3.71
N LYS A 309 13.02 -22.79 4.74
CA LYS A 309 12.45 -23.36 5.97
C LYS A 309 11.00 -22.89 6.15
N LYS A 310 10.14 -23.81 6.57
CA LYS A 310 8.77 -23.56 7.02
C LYS A 310 8.67 -24.18 8.41
N ASN A 311 8.65 -23.36 9.46
CA ASN A 311 8.90 -23.80 10.84
C ASN A 311 10.23 -24.60 10.88
N ASP A 312 10.29 -25.70 11.64
CA ASP A 312 11.46 -26.58 11.68
C ASP A 312 11.70 -27.40 10.39
N VAL A 313 10.75 -27.41 9.45
CA VAL A 313 10.83 -28.22 8.22
C VAL A 313 11.74 -27.55 7.19
N THR A 314 12.81 -28.25 6.81
CA THR A 314 13.75 -27.82 5.78
C THR A 314 13.32 -28.34 4.40
N ILE A 315 13.18 -27.43 3.43
CA ILE A 315 12.68 -27.69 2.07
C ILE A 315 13.77 -27.26 1.05
N PRO A 316 14.32 -28.20 0.24
CA PRO A 316 15.35 -27.86 -0.73
C PRO A 316 14.77 -27.06 -1.90
N MET A 317 15.37 -25.91 -2.23
CA MET A 317 14.98 -25.14 -3.41
C MET A 317 15.63 -25.73 -4.67
N LYS A 318 14.92 -25.71 -5.79
CA LYS A 318 15.40 -26.17 -7.11
C LYS A 318 15.85 -24.96 -7.95
N LYS A 319 17.09 -24.98 -8.45
CA LYS A 319 17.62 -23.93 -9.33
C LYS A 319 17.02 -24.06 -10.74
N GLN A 320 16.50 -22.96 -11.28
CA GLN A 320 16.06 -22.86 -12.68
C GLN A 320 16.56 -21.53 -13.26
N GLY A 321 17.54 -21.60 -14.16
CA GLY A 321 18.24 -20.42 -14.67
C GLY A 321 18.96 -19.65 -13.55
N THR A 322 18.65 -18.36 -13.41
CA THR A 322 19.22 -17.45 -12.40
C THR A 322 18.41 -17.36 -11.10
N ALA A 323 17.35 -18.15 -10.94
CA ALA A 323 16.48 -18.15 -9.77
C ALA A 323 16.36 -19.54 -9.14
N TRP A 324 15.94 -19.59 -7.88
CA TRP A 324 15.62 -20.80 -7.15
C TRP A 324 14.14 -20.81 -6.76
N TYR A 325 13.54 -21.99 -6.77
CA TYR A 325 12.10 -22.20 -6.58
C TYR A 325 11.83 -23.31 -5.57
N ALA A 326 10.85 -23.11 -4.69
CA ALA A 326 10.28 -24.16 -3.86
C ALA A 326 8.75 -24.17 -4.03
N GLU A 327 8.18 -25.37 -4.05
CA GLU A 327 6.74 -25.61 -4.01
C GLU A 327 6.40 -26.12 -2.61
N VAL A 328 5.49 -25.44 -1.92
CA VAL A 328 5.17 -25.72 -0.51
C VAL A 328 3.66 -25.76 -0.33
N VAL A 329 3.14 -26.85 0.26
CA VAL A 329 1.71 -26.99 0.57
C VAL A 329 1.35 -26.17 1.81
N MET A 330 0.21 -25.48 1.73
CA MET A 330 -0.30 -24.53 2.71
C MET A 330 -1.41 -25.20 3.54
N ASP A 331 -1.01 -26.09 4.43
CA ASP A 331 -1.85 -27.06 5.17
C ASP A 331 -2.28 -26.62 6.58
N GLN A 332 -1.48 -25.78 7.24
CA GLN A 332 -1.73 -25.20 8.56
C GLN A 332 -2.33 -23.80 8.42
N LEU A 333 -3.41 -23.50 9.15
CA LEU A 333 -4.04 -22.17 9.19
C LEU A 333 -3.19 -21.18 10.00
N GLY A 334 -3.32 -19.89 9.66
CA GLY A 334 -2.58 -18.79 10.29
C GLY A 334 -1.36 -18.37 9.48
N GLU A 335 -0.47 -17.62 10.13
CA GLU A 335 0.72 -17.06 9.49
C GLU A 335 1.76 -18.16 9.17
N VAL A 336 2.35 -18.07 7.99
CA VAL A 336 3.41 -18.95 7.49
C VAL A 336 4.57 -18.08 7.03
N ARG A 337 5.61 -18.01 7.86
CA ARG A 337 6.90 -17.42 7.49
C ARG A 337 7.74 -18.46 6.75
N PHE A 338 8.32 -18.04 5.63
CA PHE A 338 9.32 -18.79 4.88
C PHE A 338 10.69 -18.14 5.10
N ASP A 339 11.54 -18.75 5.93
CA ASP A 339 12.94 -18.31 6.08
C ASP A 339 13.81 -18.95 5.01
N ILE A 340 14.51 -18.14 4.22
CA ILE A 340 15.28 -18.55 3.05
C ILE A 340 16.77 -18.29 3.32
N LEU A 341 17.53 -19.37 3.47
CA LEU A 341 18.98 -19.36 3.65
C LEU A 341 19.67 -19.42 2.29
N TYR A 342 20.64 -18.55 2.04
CA TYR A 342 21.32 -18.44 0.75
C TYR A 342 22.80 -18.06 0.87
N GLY A 343 23.63 -18.62 -0.01
CA GLY A 343 25.06 -18.30 -0.07
C GLY A 343 25.81 -18.61 1.24
N ALA A 344 26.77 -17.76 1.60
CA ALA A 344 27.62 -17.92 2.78
C ALA A 344 26.89 -17.47 4.07
N GLY A 345 25.86 -18.21 4.47
CA GLY A 345 25.15 -18.01 5.74
C GLY A 345 24.18 -16.83 5.80
N LYS A 346 23.88 -16.15 4.67
CA LYS A 346 22.86 -15.10 4.63
C LYS A 346 21.45 -15.70 4.71
N LYS A 347 20.52 -14.94 5.28
CA LYS A 347 19.08 -15.23 5.37
C LYS A 347 18.25 -14.06 4.86
N THR A 348 17.03 -14.37 4.44
CA THR A 348 15.93 -13.43 4.22
C THR A 348 14.62 -14.20 4.36
N HIS A 349 13.47 -13.58 4.16
CA HIS A 349 12.20 -14.27 4.34
C HIS A 349 11.08 -13.84 3.36
N ALA A 350 9.94 -14.53 3.46
CA ALA A 350 8.64 -14.10 2.94
C ALA A 350 7.54 -14.43 3.96
N ASN A 351 6.52 -13.59 4.07
CA ASN A 351 5.40 -13.79 4.99
C ASN A 351 4.13 -14.09 4.19
N CYS A 352 3.50 -15.23 4.47
CA CYS A 352 2.27 -15.69 3.86
C CYS A 352 1.20 -15.97 4.94
N LEU A 353 -0.07 -15.96 4.56
CA LEU A 353 -1.21 -16.32 5.42
C LEU A 353 -1.97 -17.50 4.81
N VAL A 354 -2.46 -18.41 5.66
CA VAL A 354 -3.37 -19.49 5.27
C VAL A 354 -4.70 -19.34 5.99
N ILE A 355 -5.78 -19.27 5.22
CA ILE A 355 -7.18 -19.24 5.68
C ILE A 355 -7.88 -20.54 5.28
N SER A 356 -9.02 -20.85 5.90
CA SER A 356 -9.75 -22.10 5.63
C SER A 356 -10.27 -22.16 4.20
N ASN A 357 -11.10 -21.17 3.84
CA ASN A 357 -11.66 -20.91 2.52
C ASN A 357 -12.22 -19.48 2.51
N VAL A 358 -12.09 -18.75 1.40
CA VAL A 358 -12.52 -17.35 1.30
C VAL A 358 -14.05 -17.20 1.43
N ASN A 359 -14.83 -18.10 0.83
CA ASN A 359 -16.29 -18.01 0.89
C ASN A 359 -16.80 -18.29 2.30
N ASP A 360 -16.20 -19.27 3.00
CA ASP A 360 -16.48 -19.50 4.42
C ASP A 360 -16.04 -18.31 5.29
N LEU A 361 -14.89 -17.68 5.03
CA LEU A 361 -14.43 -16.51 5.77
C LEU A 361 -15.40 -15.32 5.61
N ILE A 362 -15.83 -15.04 4.38
CA ILE A 362 -16.83 -14.00 4.08
C ILE A 362 -18.18 -14.34 4.73
N LYS A 363 -18.63 -15.58 4.63
CA LYS A 363 -19.88 -16.06 5.26
C LYS A 363 -19.83 -15.88 6.78
N LYS A 364 -18.79 -16.39 7.45
CA LYS A 364 -18.58 -16.23 8.91
C LYS A 364 -18.61 -14.76 9.30
N ARG A 365 -17.95 -13.88 8.52
CA ARG A 365 -17.95 -12.45 8.78
C ARG A 365 -19.35 -11.84 8.68
N VAL A 366 -20.11 -12.19 7.66
CA VAL A 366 -21.50 -11.76 7.47
C VAL A 366 -22.40 -12.25 8.61
N GLU A 367 -22.31 -13.52 8.97
CA GLU A 367 -23.04 -14.13 10.09
C GLU A 367 -22.70 -13.44 11.42
N PHE A 368 -21.42 -13.13 11.65
CA PHE A 368 -20.96 -12.38 12.83
C PHE A 368 -21.52 -10.96 12.89
N ILE A 369 -21.57 -10.23 11.77
CA ILE A 369 -22.15 -8.88 11.71
C ILE A 369 -23.62 -8.90 12.13
N VAL A 370 -24.42 -9.82 11.56
CA VAL A 370 -25.85 -9.97 11.90
C VAL A 370 -26.03 -10.40 13.35
N ALA A 371 -25.24 -11.37 13.82
CA ALA A 371 -25.36 -11.93 15.15
C ALA A 371 -24.88 -10.99 16.26
N ASN A 372 -23.77 -10.27 16.05
CA ASN A 372 -23.02 -9.61 17.13
C ASN A 372 -22.83 -8.09 16.95
N GLN A 373 -22.90 -7.55 15.72
CA GLN A 373 -22.66 -6.13 15.46
C GLN A 373 -23.94 -5.33 15.14
N GLN A 374 -25.07 -5.97 14.86
CA GLN A 374 -26.35 -5.26 14.78
C GLN A 374 -26.92 -4.97 16.18
N MET A 375 -27.26 -3.70 16.45
CA MET A 375 -27.74 -3.21 17.74
C MET A 375 -29.14 -3.73 18.08
N LYS A 376 -29.21 -4.72 18.97
CA LYS A 376 -30.48 -5.35 19.41
C LYS A 376 -31.25 -4.57 20.49
N SER A 377 -30.61 -3.62 21.18
CA SER A 377 -31.26 -2.89 22.29
C SER A 377 -32.34 -1.92 21.82
N SER A 378 -33.31 -1.59 22.68
CA SER A 378 -34.47 -0.74 22.37
C SER A 378 -34.17 0.78 22.33
N ASN A 379 -32.91 1.19 22.20
CA ASN A 379 -32.53 2.61 22.13
C ASN A 379 -32.65 3.19 20.70
N THR A 380 -32.34 4.47 20.52
CA THR A 380 -32.43 5.18 19.23
C THR A 380 -31.55 4.62 18.11
N ARG A 381 -30.51 3.85 18.47
CA ARG A 381 -29.54 3.18 17.57
C ARG A 381 -29.92 1.75 17.24
N ARG A 382 -31.11 1.29 17.66
CA ARG A 382 -31.63 -0.04 17.33
C ARG A 382 -31.51 -0.31 15.82
N ASP A 383 -31.11 -1.54 15.50
CA ASP A 383 -30.91 -2.08 14.16
C ASP A 383 -29.74 -1.47 13.35
N ALA A 384 -28.96 -0.54 13.92
CA ALA A 384 -27.67 -0.10 13.37
C ALA A 384 -26.62 -1.23 13.40
N TYR A 385 -25.78 -1.36 12.36
CA TYR A 385 -24.49 -2.06 12.49
C TYR A 385 -23.46 -1.12 13.13
N MET A 386 -22.75 -1.59 14.16
CA MET A 386 -21.91 -0.76 15.01
C MET A 386 -20.50 -1.34 15.24
N VAL A 387 -19.58 -0.47 15.69
CA VAL A 387 -18.23 -0.84 16.14
C VAL A 387 -18.30 -1.92 17.23
N TYR A 388 -17.37 -2.87 17.24
CA TYR A 388 -17.35 -4.00 18.16
C TYR A 388 -15.98 -4.22 18.79
N ASP A 389 -15.96 -4.45 20.09
CA ASP A 389 -14.77 -4.66 20.91
C ASP A 389 -14.44 -6.15 20.99
N ASN A 390 -13.47 -6.61 20.19
CA ASN A 390 -13.12 -8.03 20.08
C ASN A 390 -12.49 -8.62 21.37
N GLU A 391 -11.95 -7.79 22.26
CA GLU A 391 -11.39 -8.21 23.56
C GLU A 391 -12.51 -8.42 24.60
N LYS A 392 -13.52 -7.56 24.61
CA LYS A 392 -14.67 -7.68 25.52
C LYS A 392 -15.79 -8.58 24.99
N ASN A 393 -15.88 -8.73 23.68
CA ASN A 393 -16.99 -9.38 22.96
C ASN A 393 -18.33 -8.61 23.05
N GLU A 394 -18.27 -7.27 23.02
CA GLU A 394 -19.45 -6.38 23.07
C GLU A 394 -19.47 -5.34 21.95
N ILE A 395 -20.65 -4.82 21.59
CA ILE A 395 -20.75 -3.63 20.73
C ILE A 395 -20.19 -2.42 21.50
N TYR A 396 -19.28 -1.69 20.90
CA TYR A 396 -18.76 -0.44 21.45
C TYR A 396 -19.86 0.64 21.41
N LEU A 397 -20.35 1.05 22.57
CA LEU A 397 -21.48 1.97 22.69
C LEU A 397 -21.12 3.46 22.52
N ASN A 398 -19.86 3.79 22.23
CA ASN A 398 -19.33 5.16 22.12
C ASN A 398 -19.64 6.04 23.34
N ASN A 399 -19.55 5.43 24.52
CA ASN A 399 -19.91 6.01 25.83
C ASN A 399 -18.71 6.14 26.78
N THR A 400 -17.48 5.96 26.27
CA THR A 400 -16.23 6.16 27.00
C THR A 400 -15.40 7.25 26.32
N HIS A 401 -14.47 7.86 27.05
CA HIS A 401 -13.47 8.74 26.44
C HIS A 401 -12.67 7.97 25.37
N ASN A 402 -12.42 8.63 24.24
CA ASN A 402 -11.63 8.18 23.10
C ASN A 402 -11.19 9.40 22.27
N CYS A 403 -10.18 9.25 21.41
CA CYS A 403 -9.52 10.36 20.71
C CYS A 403 -10.42 11.13 19.72
N ASN A 404 -11.41 10.44 19.13
CA ASN A 404 -12.38 11.03 18.20
C ASN A 404 -13.69 10.21 18.13
N PRO A 405 -14.73 10.59 18.89
CA PRO A 405 -15.97 9.82 18.96
C PRO A 405 -16.72 9.66 17.62
N VAL A 406 -16.61 10.62 16.70
CA VAL A 406 -17.32 10.58 15.39
C VAL A 406 -16.77 9.51 14.43
N ASP A 407 -15.60 8.95 14.71
CA ASP A 407 -15.00 7.87 13.91
C ASP A 407 -15.28 6.48 14.55
N ARG A 408 -16.11 6.46 15.61
CA ARG A 408 -16.51 5.25 16.36
C ARG A 408 -18.03 5.21 16.63
N ASP A 409 -18.81 5.94 15.83
CA ASP A 409 -20.27 6.04 15.96
C ASP A 409 -21.04 5.02 15.10
N GLU A 410 -22.38 5.04 15.20
CA GLU A 410 -23.29 4.14 14.48
C GLU A 410 -23.51 4.43 12.97
N GLY A 411 -22.66 5.25 12.35
CA GLY A 411 -22.79 5.66 10.94
C GLY A 411 -21.46 5.84 10.22
N ALA A 412 -21.40 6.79 9.27
CA ALA A 412 -20.24 7.03 8.41
C ALA A 412 -19.68 5.72 7.81
N GLU A 413 -18.42 5.35 8.07
CA GLU A 413 -17.78 4.18 7.45
C GLU A 413 -18.47 2.85 7.80
N ARG A 414 -19.17 2.76 8.95
CA ARG A 414 -19.90 1.55 9.40
C ARG A 414 -20.97 1.09 8.40
N VAL A 415 -21.40 1.96 7.47
CA VAL A 415 -22.29 1.62 6.35
C VAL A 415 -21.70 0.52 5.44
N GLY A 416 -20.37 0.34 5.43
CA GLY A 416 -19.69 -0.74 4.72
C GLY A 416 -20.16 -2.15 5.13
N MET A 417 -20.56 -2.36 6.39
CA MET A 417 -21.20 -3.61 6.84
C MET A 417 -22.53 -3.85 6.11
N GLY A 418 -23.35 -2.80 5.95
CA GLY A 418 -24.61 -2.89 5.20
C GLY A 418 -24.39 -3.20 3.72
N VAL A 419 -23.41 -2.54 3.09
CA VAL A 419 -23.06 -2.80 1.68
C VAL A 419 -22.52 -4.22 1.50
N LEU A 420 -21.64 -4.69 2.39
CA LEU A 420 -21.12 -6.06 2.37
C LEU A 420 -22.25 -7.09 2.44
N LEU A 421 -23.16 -6.96 3.41
CA LEU A 421 -24.30 -7.86 3.58
C LEU A 421 -25.22 -7.86 2.34
N ALA A 422 -25.42 -6.69 1.70
CA ALA A 422 -26.24 -6.58 0.51
C ALA A 422 -25.57 -7.17 -0.75
N LYS A 423 -24.23 -7.10 -0.88
CA LYS A 423 -23.48 -7.79 -1.93
C LYS A 423 -23.41 -9.30 -1.70
N TYR A 424 -23.20 -9.74 -0.46
CA TYR A 424 -23.27 -11.15 -0.09
C TYR A 424 -24.65 -11.76 -0.40
N TYR A 425 -25.74 -11.07 -0.07
CA TYR A 425 -27.10 -11.55 -0.36
C TYR A 425 -27.37 -11.73 -1.87
N GLN A 426 -26.73 -10.93 -2.75
CA GLN A 426 -26.86 -11.10 -4.21
C GLN A 426 -26.26 -12.43 -4.71
N LEU A 427 -25.24 -12.97 -4.02
CA LEU A 427 -24.66 -14.30 -4.29
C LEU A 427 -25.36 -15.41 -3.49
N HIS A 428 -25.80 -15.09 -2.27
CA HIS A 428 -26.31 -16.05 -1.30
C HIS A 428 -27.61 -15.54 -0.66
N PRO A 429 -28.79 -15.75 -1.31
CA PRO A 429 -30.08 -15.26 -0.83
C PRO A 429 -30.55 -15.89 0.49
N VAL A 430 -30.06 -15.36 1.62
CA VAL A 430 -30.38 -15.82 2.98
C VAL A 430 -31.41 -14.91 3.64
N ALA A 431 -32.54 -15.47 4.07
CA ALA A 431 -33.67 -14.72 4.62
C ALA A 431 -33.32 -13.86 5.85
N GLU A 432 -32.46 -14.37 6.74
CA GLU A 432 -32.00 -13.65 7.94
C GLU A 432 -31.18 -12.40 7.57
N VAL A 433 -30.26 -12.52 6.61
CA VAL A 433 -29.46 -11.39 6.10
C VAL A 433 -30.36 -10.32 5.49
N LYS A 434 -31.37 -10.71 4.69
CA LYS A 434 -32.36 -9.75 4.14
C LYS A 434 -33.20 -9.10 5.23
N ALA A 435 -33.62 -9.85 6.25
CA ALA A 435 -34.34 -9.27 7.38
C ALA A 435 -33.47 -8.28 8.18
N SER A 436 -32.17 -8.57 8.35
CA SER A 436 -31.21 -7.67 9.01
C SER A 436 -30.99 -6.38 8.19
N LEU A 437 -30.81 -6.51 6.87
CA LEU A 437 -30.66 -5.41 5.92
C LEU A 437 -31.87 -4.48 5.85
N LEU A 438 -33.10 -5.02 5.82
CA LEU A 438 -34.33 -4.22 5.81
C LEU A 438 -34.46 -3.36 7.09
N ARG A 439 -34.06 -3.90 8.25
CA ARG A 439 -34.02 -3.13 9.50
C ARG A 439 -32.94 -2.05 9.48
N TYR A 440 -31.74 -2.35 8.98
CA TYR A 440 -30.66 -1.35 8.85
C TYR A 440 -31.02 -0.22 7.88
N ALA A 441 -31.70 -0.53 6.77
CA ALA A 441 -32.18 0.48 5.83
C ALA A 441 -33.22 1.43 6.46
N SER A 442 -34.11 0.90 7.31
CA SER A 442 -35.03 1.71 8.12
C SER A 442 -34.28 2.56 9.15
N PHE A 443 -33.25 2.02 9.81
CA PHE A 443 -32.39 2.77 10.72
C PHE A 443 -31.72 3.96 10.01
N LEU A 444 -31.04 3.72 8.88
CA LEU A 444 -30.36 4.78 8.12
C LEU A 444 -31.34 5.89 7.72
N ARG A 445 -32.47 5.55 7.11
CA ARG A 445 -33.43 6.55 6.62
C ARG A 445 -34.11 7.33 7.74
N ASN A 446 -34.41 6.68 8.87
CA ASN A 446 -35.24 7.27 9.94
C ASN A 446 -34.44 7.80 11.15
N ARG A 447 -33.12 7.61 11.17
CA ARG A 447 -32.23 8.08 12.27
C ARG A 447 -31.02 8.88 11.79
N LEU A 448 -30.37 8.49 10.69
CA LEU A 448 -29.18 9.17 10.17
C LEU A 448 -29.46 10.13 9.01
N GLN A 449 -30.71 10.26 8.58
CA GLN A 449 -31.14 11.25 7.58
C GLN A 449 -32.35 12.06 8.04
N ASP A 450 -32.40 13.34 7.66
CA ASP A 450 -33.58 14.19 7.83
C ASP A 450 -34.56 14.08 6.64
N ALA A 451 -35.56 14.97 6.54
CA ALA A 451 -36.51 14.97 5.43
C ALA A 451 -35.84 15.26 4.07
N ASP A 452 -34.83 16.13 4.05
CA ASP A 452 -34.10 16.61 2.87
C ASP A 452 -32.84 15.76 2.55
N TYR A 453 -32.74 14.56 3.14
CA TYR A 453 -31.63 13.61 2.97
C TYR A 453 -30.27 14.14 3.41
N LYS A 454 -30.23 15.18 4.26
CA LYS A 454 -29.01 15.57 4.95
C LYS A 454 -28.57 14.39 5.82
N THR A 455 -27.33 13.95 5.62
CA THR A 455 -26.83 12.66 6.14
C THR A 455 -25.84 12.89 7.27
N PHE A 456 -26.13 12.30 8.42
CA PHE A 456 -25.35 12.34 9.65
C PHE A 456 -24.68 10.97 9.89
N SER A 457 -23.84 10.87 10.92
CA SER A 457 -23.25 9.60 11.39
C SER A 457 -23.78 9.16 12.76
N SER A 458 -24.26 10.11 13.58
CA SER A 458 -24.86 9.87 14.90
C SER A 458 -26.37 10.13 14.91
N VAL A 459 -27.13 9.37 15.71
CA VAL A 459 -28.61 9.50 15.82
C VAL A 459 -29.07 10.78 16.53
N ASP A 460 -28.15 11.53 17.14
CA ASP A 460 -28.45 12.84 17.75
C ASP A 460 -28.47 13.98 16.71
N GLN A 461 -28.00 13.72 15.49
CA GLN A 461 -27.92 14.66 14.36
C GLN A 461 -27.15 15.97 14.66
N LYS A 462 -26.20 15.92 15.61
CA LYS A 462 -25.30 17.05 15.95
C LYS A 462 -23.87 16.88 15.42
N GLY A 463 -23.53 15.67 14.94
CA GLY A 463 -22.23 15.36 14.35
C GLY A 463 -21.91 16.13 13.07
N ARG A 464 -20.68 15.95 12.58
CA ARG A 464 -20.16 16.62 11.38
C ARG A 464 -20.96 16.29 10.12
N ASN A 465 -21.39 17.32 9.37
CA ASN A 465 -21.98 17.16 8.04
C ASN A 465 -20.86 16.86 7.03
N ARG A 466 -20.69 15.58 6.66
CA ARG A 466 -19.51 15.10 5.93
C ARG A 466 -19.91 14.42 4.62
N ALA A 467 -19.43 14.94 3.49
CA ALA A 467 -19.78 14.49 2.14
C ALA A 467 -19.56 12.98 1.91
N TYR A 468 -18.48 12.40 2.45
CA TYR A 468 -18.20 10.96 2.37
C TYR A 468 -19.40 10.08 2.84
N ASN A 469 -20.08 10.48 3.92
CA ASN A 469 -21.16 9.70 4.52
C ASN A 469 -22.36 9.51 3.56
N TYR A 470 -22.66 10.53 2.73
CA TYR A 470 -23.76 10.51 1.76
C TYR A 470 -23.51 9.46 0.67
N VAL A 471 -22.25 9.33 0.24
CA VAL A 471 -21.85 8.43 -0.84
C VAL A 471 -22.06 6.96 -0.45
N TRP A 472 -21.65 6.60 0.77
CA TRP A 472 -21.83 5.24 1.30
C TRP A 472 -23.29 4.89 1.56
N VAL A 473 -24.08 5.83 2.09
CA VAL A 473 -25.52 5.66 2.28
C VAL A 473 -26.25 5.53 0.92
N ALA A 474 -25.80 6.25 -0.10
CA ALA A 474 -26.35 6.13 -1.46
C ALA A 474 -26.02 4.78 -2.11
N ASP A 475 -24.77 4.30 -2.02
CA ASP A 475 -24.38 2.95 -2.49
C ASP A 475 -25.29 1.89 -1.84
N PHE A 476 -25.38 1.92 -0.51
CA PHE A 476 -26.23 1.00 0.25
C PHE A 476 -27.69 1.00 -0.24
N TYR A 477 -28.30 2.17 -0.48
CA TYR A 477 -29.66 2.22 -1.03
C TYR A 477 -29.75 1.64 -2.45
N PHE A 478 -28.76 1.86 -3.32
CA PHE A 478 -28.73 1.21 -4.64
C PHE A 478 -28.56 -0.32 -4.54
N GLN A 479 -27.77 -0.84 -3.59
CA GLN A 479 -27.74 -2.29 -3.30
C GLN A 479 -29.09 -2.80 -2.77
N MET A 480 -29.77 -2.04 -1.90
CA MET A 480 -31.09 -2.40 -1.38
C MET A 480 -32.13 -2.51 -2.49
N TYR A 481 -32.08 -1.66 -3.51
CA TYR A 481 -32.89 -1.82 -4.72
C TYR A 481 -32.61 -3.17 -5.41
N LYS A 482 -31.35 -3.53 -5.68
CA LYS A 482 -31.00 -4.81 -6.35
C LYS A 482 -31.58 -6.04 -5.65
N ILE A 483 -31.70 -6.03 -4.31
CA ILE A 483 -32.15 -7.19 -3.53
C ILE A 483 -33.64 -7.16 -3.13
N THR A 484 -34.37 -6.09 -3.46
CA THR A 484 -35.81 -5.94 -3.17
C THR A 484 -36.66 -5.64 -4.40
N ASN A 485 -36.08 -5.07 -5.45
CA ASN A 485 -36.75 -4.39 -6.57
C ASN A 485 -37.68 -3.23 -6.16
N ASP A 486 -37.56 -2.71 -4.93
CA ASP A 486 -38.33 -1.54 -4.49
C ASP A 486 -37.68 -0.24 -4.98
N LYS A 487 -38.36 0.41 -5.93
CA LYS A 487 -37.94 1.68 -6.54
C LYS A 487 -37.76 2.82 -5.52
N GLN A 488 -38.37 2.73 -4.34
CA GLN A 488 -38.15 3.68 -3.26
C GLN A 488 -36.68 3.72 -2.79
N TYR A 489 -35.96 2.60 -2.84
CA TYR A 489 -34.53 2.59 -2.52
C TYR A 489 -33.68 3.27 -3.62
N ALA A 490 -33.99 3.05 -4.90
CA ALA A 490 -33.35 3.77 -6.00
C ALA A 490 -33.53 5.30 -5.85
N LYS A 491 -34.74 5.72 -5.46
CA LYS A 491 -35.06 7.12 -5.13
C LYS A 491 -34.31 7.63 -3.90
N HIS A 492 -34.17 6.83 -2.84
CA HIS A 492 -33.38 7.21 -1.66
C HIS A 492 -31.89 7.40 -1.97
N GLY A 493 -31.29 6.55 -2.82
CA GLY A 493 -29.91 6.69 -3.28
C GLY A 493 -29.71 7.99 -4.07
N TYR A 494 -30.56 8.23 -5.09
CA TYR A 494 -30.54 9.46 -5.88
C TYR A 494 -30.71 10.72 -5.02
N MET A 495 -31.73 10.78 -4.16
CA MET A 495 -31.99 11.95 -3.32
C MET A 495 -30.84 12.23 -2.33
N THR A 496 -30.17 11.18 -1.84
CA THR A 496 -28.98 11.33 -0.98
C THR A 496 -27.84 11.99 -1.75
N LEU A 497 -27.55 11.57 -2.98
CA LEU A 497 -26.51 12.19 -3.81
C LEU A 497 -26.88 13.62 -4.24
N ARG A 498 -28.14 13.90 -4.58
CA ARG A 498 -28.58 15.28 -4.88
C ARG A 498 -28.47 16.19 -3.65
N SER A 499 -28.75 15.68 -2.45
CA SER A 499 -28.54 16.41 -1.20
C SER A 499 -27.05 16.66 -0.92
N MET A 500 -26.16 15.74 -1.30
CA MET A 500 -24.71 15.92 -1.25
C MET A 500 -24.25 17.01 -2.24
N PHE A 501 -24.59 16.92 -3.53
CA PHE A 501 -24.20 17.93 -4.53
C PHE A 501 -24.76 19.33 -4.22
N LYS A 502 -25.98 19.43 -3.66
CA LYS A 502 -26.57 20.70 -3.19
C LYS A 502 -25.76 21.36 -2.05
N GLN A 503 -25.06 20.58 -1.23
CA GLN A 503 -24.35 21.06 -0.04
C GLN A 503 -22.84 21.22 -0.22
N PHE A 504 -22.21 20.37 -1.04
CA PHE A 504 -20.76 20.31 -1.22
C PHE A 504 -20.29 20.63 -2.66
N GLY A 505 -21.22 20.75 -3.60
CA GLY A 505 -20.93 20.96 -5.03
C GLY A 505 -20.23 19.76 -5.68
N HIS A 506 -19.78 19.96 -6.91
CA HIS A 506 -19.16 18.92 -7.75
C HIS A 506 -17.64 18.81 -7.60
N GLY A 507 -17.03 19.60 -6.70
CA GLY A 507 -15.57 19.65 -6.51
C GLY A 507 -14.99 18.72 -5.45
N PHE A 508 -15.83 17.96 -4.73
CA PHE A 508 -15.40 17.15 -3.58
C PHE A 508 -14.96 15.73 -4.00
N TYR A 509 -13.80 15.29 -3.49
CA TYR A 509 -13.20 13.99 -3.78
C TYR A 509 -13.66 12.94 -2.76
N ALA A 510 -14.87 12.40 -2.96
CA ALA A 510 -15.43 11.36 -2.09
C ALA A 510 -14.97 9.93 -2.47
N ILE A 511 -14.71 9.12 -1.44
CA ILE A 511 -14.36 7.69 -1.56
C ILE A 511 -15.59 6.90 -2.01
N GLY A 512 -15.49 6.24 -3.16
CA GLY A 512 -16.47 5.23 -3.60
C GLY A 512 -17.78 5.79 -4.16
N ILE A 513 -17.76 6.94 -4.87
CA ILE A 513 -18.98 7.47 -5.52
C ILE A 513 -19.58 6.41 -6.48
N PRO A 514 -20.84 5.99 -6.28
CA PRO A 514 -21.46 4.87 -7.01
C PRO A 514 -21.96 5.32 -8.39
N VAL A 515 -21.04 5.60 -9.32
CA VAL A 515 -21.39 6.09 -10.66
C VAL A 515 -22.11 5.03 -11.48
N CYS A 516 -21.46 3.89 -11.76
CA CYS A 516 -22.07 2.79 -12.51
C CYS A 516 -23.30 2.24 -11.76
N LEU A 517 -23.13 1.95 -10.46
CA LEU A 517 -24.19 1.42 -9.61
C LEU A 517 -25.44 2.31 -9.59
N GLY A 518 -25.28 3.63 -9.42
CA GLY A 518 -26.39 4.57 -9.34
C GLY A 518 -27.10 4.77 -10.67
N LEU A 519 -26.36 4.99 -11.77
CA LEU A 519 -26.94 5.18 -13.10
C LEU A 519 -27.66 3.89 -13.58
N GLN A 520 -27.03 2.73 -13.46
CA GLN A 520 -27.67 1.46 -13.82
C GLN A 520 -28.90 1.16 -12.95
N THR A 521 -28.87 1.49 -11.66
CA THR A 521 -30.04 1.35 -10.76
C THR A 521 -31.20 2.25 -11.18
N LEU A 522 -30.96 3.53 -11.46
CA LEU A 522 -32.01 4.46 -11.88
C LEU A 522 -32.60 4.06 -13.25
N LYS A 523 -31.75 3.59 -14.18
CA LYS A 523 -32.17 3.05 -15.47
C LYS A 523 -33.08 1.82 -15.31
N ASN A 524 -32.70 0.86 -14.46
CA ASN A 524 -33.48 -0.34 -14.17
C ASN A 524 -34.78 -0.05 -13.40
N ALA A 525 -34.81 1.04 -12.62
CA ALA A 525 -36.01 1.52 -11.93
C ALA A 525 -36.94 2.37 -12.82
N ASP A 526 -36.68 2.49 -14.12
CA ASP A 526 -37.37 3.38 -15.08
C ASP A 526 -37.30 4.89 -14.75
N MET A 527 -36.37 5.29 -13.86
CA MET A 527 -36.22 6.66 -13.36
C MET A 527 -35.38 7.52 -14.32
N GLN A 528 -35.83 7.64 -15.56
CA GLN A 528 -35.06 8.23 -16.67
C GLN A 528 -34.72 9.73 -16.46
N ARG A 529 -35.57 10.47 -15.73
CA ARG A 529 -35.30 11.87 -15.39
C ARG A 529 -34.17 11.96 -14.37
N GLU A 530 -34.29 11.20 -13.29
CA GLU A 530 -33.31 11.15 -12.20
C GLU A 530 -31.96 10.60 -12.69
N TYR A 531 -31.97 9.62 -13.59
CA TYR A 531 -30.79 9.17 -14.35
C TYR A 531 -30.12 10.36 -15.03
N GLN A 532 -30.86 11.14 -15.82
CA GLN A 532 -30.27 12.20 -16.63
C GLN A 532 -29.79 13.39 -15.77
N GLU A 533 -30.51 13.73 -14.69
CA GLU A 533 -30.04 14.73 -13.72
C GLU A 533 -28.73 14.29 -13.01
N LEU A 534 -28.64 13.02 -12.58
CA LEU A 534 -27.46 12.49 -11.89
C LEU A 534 -26.25 12.28 -12.82
N GLU A 535 -26.48 11.87 -14.08
CA GLU A 535 -25.44 11.76 -15.10
C GLU A 535 -24.78 13.13 -15.36
N ASN A 536 -25.57 14.21 -15.39
CA ASN A 536 -25.07 15.57 -15.53
C ASN A 536 -24.28 16.06 -14.30
N ASP A 537 -24.71 15.71 -13.07
CA ASP A 537 -23.90 15.96 -11.87
C ASP A 537 -22.55 15.22 -11.96
N TYR A 538 -22.54 13.95 -12.37
CA TYR A 538 -21.31 13.18 -12.51
C TYR A 538 -20.39 13.70 -13.62
N ILE A 539 -20.94 14.18 -14.74
CA ILE A 539 -20.17 14.87 -15.80
C ILE A 539 -19.49 16.12 -15.24
N ALA A 540 -20.17 16.91 -14.40
CA ALA A 540 -19.58 18.10 -13.79
C ALA A 540 -18.45 17.76 -12.79
N VAL A 541 -18.59 16.67 -12.02
CA VAL A 541 -17.51 16.14 -11.16
C VAL A 541 -16.31 15.69 -12.01
N GLY A 542 -16.55 14.90 -13.05
CA GLY A 542 -15.50 14.37 -13.92
C GLY A 542 -14.71 15.48 -14.63
N ASP A 543 -15.41 16.50 -15.15
CA ASP A 543 -14.77 17.65 -15.78
C ASP A 543 -14.00 18.52 -14.76
N THR A 544 -14.43 18.56 -13.50
CA THR A 544 -13.68 19.18 -12.40
C THR A 544 -12.41 18.39 -12.05
N PHE A 545 -12.49 17.06 -12.01
CA PHE A 545 -11.33 16.20 -11.75
C PHE A 545 -10.29 16.30 -12.88
N LEU A 546 -10.74 16.34 -14.14
CA LEU A 546 -9.86 16.58 -15.30
C LEU A 546 -9.20 17.96 -15.26
N LYS A 547 -9.93 19.00 -14.84
CA LYS A 547 -9.39 20.37 -14.70
C LYS A 547 -8.28 20.45 -13.64
N ASN A 548 -8.43 19.74 -12.53
CA ASN A 548 -7.43 19.72 -11.45
C ASN A 548 -6.20 18.88 -11.83
N GLY A 549 -6.40 17.74 -12.51
CA GLY A 549 -5.34 16.80 -12.85
C GLY A 549 -4.68 16.24 -11.58
N LEU A 550 -3.37 16.45 -11.42
CA LEU A 550 -2.61 16.04 -10.22
C LEU A 550 -2.65 17.07 -9.08
N ASN A 551 -3.29 18.23 -9.28
CA ASN A 551 -3.48 19.25 -8.26
C ASN A 551 -4.71 18.93 -7.39
N TYR A 552 -4.69 17.77 -6.72
CA TYR A 552 -5.79 17.34 -5.86
C TYR A 552 -6.05 18.38 -4.75
N PRO A 553 -7.30 18.85 -4.56
CA PRO A 553 -7.66 19.66 -3.40
C PRO A 553 -7.40 18.88 -2.10
N ALA A 554 -6.90 19.59 -1.08
CA ALA A 554 -6.76 19.01 0.26
C ALA A 554 -8.14 18.67 0.87
N SER A 555 -8.22 17.56 1.61
CA SER A 555 -9.41 17.17 2.36
C SER A 555 -9.08 16.96 3.84
N GLU A 556 -9.44 15.80 4.43
CA GLU A 556 -9.09 15.42 5.80
C GLU A 556 -7.57 15.12 5.92
N VAL A 557 -6.95 14.73 4.80
CA VAL A 557 -5.49 14.70 4.59
C VAL A 557 -5.17 15.53 3.34
N ASN A 558 -4.05 16.26 3.33
CA ASN A 558 -3.75 17.18 2.22
C ASN A 558 -3.36 16.49 0.90
N TYR A 559 -3.01 15.21 0.96
CA TYR A 559 -2.71 14.32 -0.16
C TYR A 559 -2.60 12.89 0.39
N GLU A 560 -3.29 11.92 -0.20
CA GLU A 560 -3.18 10.51 0.20
C GLU A 560 -3.75 9.57 -0.87
N GLN A 561 -3.56 8.26 -0.69
CA GLN A 561 -4.09 7.24 -1.60
C GLN A 561 -5.63 7.25 -1.67
N ALA A 562 -6.37 7.53 -0.59
CA ALA A 562 -7.85 7.61 -0.66
C ALA A 562 -8.38 8.95 -1.23
N ILE A 563 -7.51 9.78 -1.80
CA ILE A 563 -7.91 10.89 -2.70
C ILE A 563 -7.62 10.51 -4.16
N VAL A 564 -6.45 9.94 -4.44
CA VAL A 564 -6.03 9.52 -5.78
C VAL A 564 -6.86 8.34 -6.29
N ALA A 565 -7.03 7.29 -5.49
CA ALA A 565 -7.75 6.08 -5.91
C ALA A 565 -9.22 6.35 -6.26
N PRO A 566 -10.02 7.09 -5.46
CA PRO A 566 -11.39 7.44 -5.84
C PRO A 566 -11.49 8.34 -7.06
N SER A 567 -10.53 9.25 -7.28
CA SER A 567 -10.48 10.07 -8.51
C SER A 567 -10.34 9.19 -9.76
N VAL A 568 -9.43 8.20 -9.72
CA VAL A 568 -9.27 7.18 -10.78
C VAL A 568 -10.54 6.33 -10.93
N MET A 569 -11.08 5.78 -9.83
CA MET A 569 -12.32 4.97 -9.85
C MET A 569 -13.52 5.74 -10.41
N PHE A 570 -13.63 7.03 -10.13
CA PHE A 570 -14.70 7.89 -10.63
C PHE A 570 -14.58 8.11 -12.14
N LEU A 571 -13.38 8.52 -12.61
CA LEU A 571 -13.12 8.77 -14.02
C LEU A 571 -13.29 7.51 -14.88
N LEU A 572 -12.90 6.33 -14.37
CA LEU A 572 -13.08 5.06 -15.07
C LEU A 572 -14.55 4.65 -15.17
N GLN A 573 -15.32 4.72 -14.08
CA GLN A 573 -16.77 4.46 -14.14
C GLN A 573 -17.49 5.45 -15.07
N LEU A 574 -17.14 6.74 -15.02
CA LEU A 574 -17.74 7.74 -15.91
C LEU A 574 -17.35 7.52 -17.38
N TYR A 575 -16.16 6.98 -17.67
CA TYR A 575 -15.82 6.49 -19.00
C TYR A 575 -16.70 5.30 -19.42
N MET A 576 -16.92 4.32 -18.54
CA MET A 576 -17.76 3.15 -18.84
C MET A 576 -19.22 3.53 -19.17
N GLU A 577 -19.82 4.45 -18.43
CA GLU A 577 -21.21 4.87 -18.65
C GLU A 577 -21.36 5.85 -19.84
N THR A 578 -20.36 6.70 -20.13
CA THR A 578 -20.49 7.76 -21.16
C THR A 578 -19.71 7.55 -22.46
N GLY A 579 -18.76 6.60 -22.48
CA GLY A 579 -17.82 6.38 -23.59
C GLY A 579 -16.84 7.54 -23.86
N ARG A 580 -16.84 8.61 -23.04
CA ARG A 580 -16.09 9.84 -23.32
C ARG A 580 -14.60 9.66 -22.99
N GLN A 581 -13.79 9.42 -24.03
CA GLN A 581 -12.36 9.13 -23.96
C GLN A 581 -11.54 10.01 -23.00
N LYS A 582 -11.88 11.31 -22.88
CA LYS A 582 -11.22 12.25 -21.95
C LYS A 582 -11.13 11.75 -20.50
N TYR A 583 -12.11 10.98 -20.01
CA TYR A 583 -12.08 10.47 -18.64
C TYR A 583 -11.09 9.30 -18.47
N LEU A 584 -11.01 8.39 -19.44
CA LEU A 584 -10.01 7.32 -19.46
C LEU A 584 -8.60 7.89 -19.59
N ASP A 585 -8.40 8.93 -20.40
CA ASP A 585 -7.08 9.57 -20.52
C ASP A 585 -6.68 10.35 -19.26
N GLY A 586 -7.65 10.98 -18.58
CA GLY A 586 -7.45 11.53 -17.24
C GLY A 586 -7.07 10.48 -16.19
N ALA A 587 -7.72 9.32 -16.22
CA ALA A 587 -7.37 8.19 -15.35
C ALA A 587 -5.95 7.68 -15.62
N LYS A 588 -5.55 7.50 -16.89
CA LYS A 588 -4.18 7.09 -17.28
C LYS A 588 -3.10 8.04 -16.73
N ILE A 589 -3.35 9.35 -16.71
CA ILE A 589 -2.42 10.34 -16.13
C ILE A 589 -2.23 10.13 -14.61
N GLN A 590 -3.25 9.63 -13.92
CA GLN A 590 -3.23 9.40 -12.47
C GLN A 590 -2.75 7.99 -12.07
N MET A 591 -2.74 7.00 -12.98
CA MET A 591 -2.33 5.62 -12.66
C MET A 591 -0.91 5.52 -12.06
N PRO A 592 0.17 6.12 -12.62
CA PRO A 592 1.50 6.03 -12.02
C PRO A 592 1.60 6.66 -10.62
N VAL A 593 0.75 7.66 -10.35
CA VAL A 593 0.64 8.34 -9.05
C VAL A 593 -0.03 7.44 -8.02
N LEU A 594 -1.08 6.71 -8.42
CA LEU A 594 -1.73 5.70 -7.60
C LEU A 594 -0.79 4.51 -7.31
N GLU A 595 -0.09 4.03 -8.33
CA GLU A 595 0.86 2.92 -8.22
C GLU A 595 2.07 3.26 -7.33
N ALA A 596 2.49 4.52 -7.27
CA ALA A 596 3.60 4.96 -6.43
C ALA A 596 3.37 4.74 -4.93
N PHE A 597 2.11 4.58 -4.48
CA PHE A 597 1.77 4.24 -3.09
C PHE A 597 1.96 2.75 -2.76
N ASN A 598 2.09 1.87 -3.75
CA ASN A 598 1.96 0.43 -3.55
C ASN A 598 3.31 -0.28 -3.44
N GLY A 599 3.52 -1.02 -2.35
CA GLY A 599 4.72 -1.84 -2.14
C GLY A 599 4.83 -3.05 -3.07
N LYS A 600 5.99 -3.72 -3.06
CA LYS A 600 6.26 -4.99 -3.78
C LYS A 600 6.98 -6.04 -2.92
N GLN A 601 7.11 -5.77 -1.62
CA GLN A 601 7.73 -6.64 -0.60
C GLN A 601 7.03 -8.02 -0.54
N PRO A 602 7.73 -9.12 -0.18
CA PRO A 602 7.18 -10.48 -0.18
C PRO A 602 6.36 -10.79 1.10
N SER A 603 5.34 -9.99 1.37
CA SER A 603 4.46 -10.11 2.55
C SER A 603 3.01 -9.75 2.20
N TYR A 604 2.01 -10.49 2.69
CA TYR A 604 0.59 -10.13 2.48
C TYR A 604 0.24 -8.76 3.08
N HIS A 605 0.93 -8.32 4.13
CA HIS A 605 0.75 -6.98 4.68
C HIS A 605 1.17 -5.86 3.72
N LEU A 606 2.11 -6.14 2.81
CA LEU A 606 2.86 -5.11 2.06
C LEU A 606 2.74 -5.22 0.53
N ASN A 607 2.45 -6.41 -0.01
CA ASN A 607 2.51 -6.64 -1.45
C ASN A 607 1.33 -5.97 -2.17
N GLU A 608 1.66 -4.94 -2.94
CA GLU A 608 0.75 -3.98 -3.55
C GLU A 608 -0.21 -3.24 -2.59
N ILE A 609 0.04 -3.33 -1.30
CA ILE A 609 -0.70 -2.56 -0.30
C ILE A 609 -0.19 -1.12 -0.31
N ALA A 610 -1.12 -0.18 -0.28
CA ALA A 610 -0.84 1.25 -0.29
C ALA A 610 -0.31 1.75 1.06
N VAL A 611 0.68 2.64 1.04
CA VAL A 611 1.15 3.36 2.24
C VAL A 611 0.00 4.12 2.90
N ARG A 612 -0.31 3.75 4.14
CA ARG A 612 -1.22 4.44 5.07
C ARG A 612 -0.63 4.35 6.48
N HIS A 613 -0.86 5.35 7.33
CA HIS A 613 -0.14 5.45 8.62
C HIS A 613 -0.84 6.25 9.73
N TRP A 614 -2.18 6.24 9.79
CA TRP A 614 -2.96 6.99 10.80
C TRP A 614 -4.25 6.33 11.25
N ASP A 615 -4.80 5.39 10.48
CA ASP A 615 -6.16 4.89 10.72
C ASP A 615 -6.31 4.19 12.09
N GLY A 616 -5.24 3.54 12.58
CA GLY A 616 -5.17 2.94 13.91
C GLY A 616 -5.26 3.94 15.08
N TYR A 617 -4.98 5.23 14.84
CA TYR A 617 -5.27 6.31 15.81
C TYR A 617 -6.75 6.67 15.76
N TRP A 618 -7.27 6.94 14.56
CA TRP A 618 -8.59 7.54 14.38
C TRP A 618 -9.75 6.55 14.59
N PHE A 619 -9.60 5.29 14.21
CA PHE A 619 -10.66 4.27 14.23
C PHE A 619 -10.45 3.15 15.27
N GLY A 620 -9.20 2.86 15.64
CA GLY A 620 -8.83 1.73 16.52
C GLY A 620 -9.09 1.95 18.01
N LYS A 621 -9.07 0.86 18.79
CA LYS A 621 -9.14 0.85 20.26
C LYS A 621 -7.84 1.30 20.92
N ARG A 622 -6.69 1.01 20.29
CA ARG A 622 -5.36 1.29 20.86
C ARG A 622 -4.87 2.71 20.56
N GLU A 623 -5.61 3.47 19.76
CA GLU A 623 -5.37 4.87 19.41
C GLU A 623 -3.89 5.11 18.99
N MET A 624 -3.39 4.24 18.11
CA MET A 624 -1.97 4.17 17.76
C MET A 624 -1.70 4.67 16.35
N TRP A 625 -0.92 5.75 16.25
CA TRP A 625 -0.34 6.22 14.98
C TRP A 625 0.66 5.21 14.42
N GLY A 626 1.09 5.43 13.17
CA GLY A 626 2.11 4.62 12.48
C GLY A 626 1.50 3.73 11.42
N ASP A 627 2.36 3.02 10.68
CA ASP A 627 1.99 2.39 9.42
C ASP A 627 0.93 1.29 9.59
N THR A 628 -0.13 1.38 8.79
CA THR A 628 -1.31 0.51 8.83
C THR A 628 -1.33 -0.42 7.61
N PHE A 629 -0.68 -1.59 7.74
CA PHE A 629 -0.40 -2.52 6.64
C PHE A 629 -1.00 -3.92 6.91
N PRO A 630 -2.12 -4.32 6.27
CA PRO A 630 -2.98 -3.48 5.46
C PRO A 630 -3.90 -2.62 6.32
N HIS A 631 -4.40 -1.56 5.67
CA HIS A 631 -5.64 -0.90 6.02
C HIS A 631 -6.59 -1.03 4.83
N TYR A 632 -7.88 -1.21 5.11
CA TYR A 632 -8.86 -1.64 4.12
C TYR A 632 -8.99 -0.69 2.92
N TRP A 633 -8.80 0.63 3.08
CA TRP A 633 -8.81 1.56 1.94
C TRP A 633 -7.70 1.31 0.91
N SER A 634 -6.67 0.50 1.21
CA SER A 634 -5.74 -0.01 0.18
C SER A 634 -6.46 -0.76 -0.95
N THR A 635 -7.61 -1.38 -0.66
CA THR A 635 -8.48 -2.02 -1.68
C THR A 635 -9.09 -1.05 -2.70
N LEU A 636 -9.10 0.26 -2.44
CA LEU A 636 -9.45 1.27 -3.45
C LEU A 636 -8.47 1.23 -4.64
N SER A 637 -7.18 0.95 -4.39
CA SER A 637 -6.20 0.72 -5.47
C SER A 637 -6.56 -0.54 -6.26
N GLY A 638 -7.03 -1.60 -5.60
CA GLY A 638 -7.52 -2.81 -6.25
C GLY A 638 -8.78 -2.55 -7.10
N ALA A 639 -9.75 -1.80 -6.58
CA ALA A 639 -10.95 -1.41 -7.33
C ALA A 639 -10.61 -0.54 -8.55
N ALA A 640 -9.70 0.43 -8.40
CA ALA A 640 -9.18 1.23 -9.50
C ALA A 640 -8.49 0.38 -10.58
N PHE A 641 -7.64 -0.56 -10.19
CA PHE A 641 -6.94 -1.47 -11.11
C PHE A 641 -7.92 -2.41 -11.83
N TYR A 642 -8.93 -2.94 -11.12
CA TYR A 642 -9.99 -3.75 -11.74
C TYR A 642 -10.74 -2.94 -12.80
N LEU A 643 -11.24 -1.74 -12.45
CA LEU A 643 -11.91 -0.84 -13.39
C LEU A 643 -11.00 -0.49 -14.58
N TYR A 644 -9.71 -0.24 -14.34
CA TYR A 644 -8.74 0.06 -15.39
C TYR A 644 -8.58 -1.12 -16.36
N SER A 645 -8.53 -2.36 -15.86
CA SER A 645 -8.52 -3.57 -16.70
C SER A 645 -9.78 -3.70 -17.56
N GLN A 646 -10.96 -3.33 -17.04
CA GLN A 646 -12.21 -3.35 -17.80
C GLN A 646 -12.23 -2.26 -18.89
N CYS A 647 -11.69 -1.06 -18.60
CA CYS A 647 -11.65 0.06 -19.54
C CYS A 647 -10.56 -0.06 -20.62
N THR A 648 -9.58 -0.98 -20.48
CA THR A 648 -8.41 -1.06 -21.37
C THR A 648 -8.14 -2.44 -21.97
N GLY A 649 -8.66 -3.51 -21.37
CA GLY A 649 -8.30 -4.89 -21.71
C GLY A 649 -6.96 -5.36 -21.13
N ASP A 650 -6.26 -4.53 -20.35
CA ASP A 650 -5.01 -4.92 -19.69
C ASP A 650 -5.29 -5.80 -18.46
N HIS A 651 -5.28 -7.10 -18.67
CA HIS A 651 -5.52 -8.10 -17.64
C HIS A 651 -4.46 -8.12 -16.53
N SER A 652 -3.26 -7.56 -16.72
CA SER A 652 -2.26 -7.48 -15.65
C SER A 652 -2.75 -6.65 -14.46
N TYR A 653 -3.57 -5.63 -14.71
CA TYR A 653 -4.23 -4.88 -13.65
C TYR A 653 -5.32 -5.68 -12.93
N LYS A 654 -5.93 -6.69 -13.56
CA LYS A 654 -6.86 -7.58 -12.85
C LYS A 654 -6.11 -8.49 -11.88
N GLU A 655 -5.01 -9.11 -12.29
CA GLU A 655 -4.17 -9.96 -11.43
C GLU A 655 -3.68 -9.17 -10.19
N ARG A 656 -3.28 -7.91 -10.40
CA ARG A 656 -2.88 -6.97 -9.34
C ARG A 656 -4.05 -6.53 -8.45
N ALA A 657 -5.22 -6.27 -9.02
CA ALA A 657 -6.43 -5.99 -8.24
C ALA A 657 -6.80 -7.16 -7.32
N GLU A 658 -6.80 -8.38 -7.86
CA GLU A 658 -7.05 -9.61 -7.12
C GLU A 658 -6.02 -9.82 -6.00
N ASN A 659 -4.74 -9.51 -6.25
CA ASN A 659 -3.66 -9.54 -5.26
C ASN A 659 -3.96 -8.59 -4.09
N ILE A 660 -4.29 -7.32 -4.37
CA ILE A 660 -4.58 -6.30 -3.35
C ILE A 660 -5.76 -6.70 -2.45
N VAL A 661 -6.89 -7.12 -3.03
CA VAL A 661 -8.08 -7.46 -2.24
C VAL A 661 -7.88 -8.77 -1.46
N ARG A 662 -7.15 -9.74 -2.03
CA ARG A 662 -6.77 -11.00 -1.36
C ARG A 662 -5.84 -10.77 -0.18
N ASN A 663 -4.87 -9.87 -0.32
CA ASN A 663 -3.93 -9.51 0.74
C ASN A 663 -4.61 -8.80 1.93
N ASN A 664 -5.73 -8.11 1.70
CA ASN A 664 -6.57 -7.53 2.75
C ASN A 664 -7.43 -8.56 3.53
N LEU A 665 -7.52 -9.83 3.08
CA LEU A 665 -8.28 -10.86 3.80
C LEU A 665 -7.74 -11.15 5.21
N CYS A 666 -6.48 -10.80 5.49
CA CYS A 666 -5.90 -10.95 6.83
C CYS A 666 -6.55 -10.05 7.91
N LEU A 667 -7.40 -9.09 7.53
CA LEU A 667 -8.20 -8.30 8.47
C LEU A 667 -9.42 -9.06 9.02
N PHE A 668 -9.70 -10.27 8.54
CA PHE A 668 -10.87 -11.09 8.89
C PHE A 668 -10.42 -12.44 9.47
N PHE A 669 -11.10 -12.89 10.52
CA PHE A 669 -10.65 -14.02 11.33
C PHE A 669 -11.60 -15.22 11.27
N GLU A 670 -11.08 -16.40 11.61
CA GLU A 670 -11.75 -17.69 11.45
C GLU A 670 -12.99 -17.91 12.34
N ASP A 671 -13.27 -16.99 13.27
CA ASP A 671 -14.47 -16.92 14.12
C ASP A 671 -15.49 -15.85 13.64
N GLY A 672 -15.22 -15.15 12.54
CA GLY A 672 -16.04 -14.07 12.00
C GLY A 672 -15.75 -12.68 12.59
N LYS A 673 -14.87 -12.57 13.58
CA LYS A 673 -14.29 -11.28 13.99
C LYS A 673 -13.43 -10.69 12.88
N ALA A 674 -13.09 -9.42 13.02
CA ALA A 674 -12.23 -8.70 12.10
C ALA A 674 -11.60 -7.48 12.79
N SER A 675 -10.59 -6.85 12.18
CA SER A 675 -9.85 -5.71 12.73
C SER A 675 -9.82 -4.52 11.78
N CYS A 676 -9.94 -3.29 12.30
CA CYS A 676 -9.89 -2.07 11.48
C CYS A 676 -8.50 -1.82 10.85
N ALA A 677 -7.41 -2.23 11.50
CA ALA A 677 -6.05 -2.01 11.05
C ALA A 677 -5.04 -3.00 11.66
N TYR A 678 -3.98 -3.32 10.92
CA TYR A 678 -2.77 -3.92 11.48
C TYR A 678 -1.68 -2.86 11.64
N ILE A 679 -1.27 -2.57 12.88
CA ILE A 679 -0.13 -1.68 13.18
C ILE A 679 1.15 -2.44 12.86
N TYR A 680 1.85 -2.07 11.80
CA TYR A 680 2.94 -2.88 11.25
C TYR A 680 4.32 -2.69 11.89
N PRO A 681 4.82 -1.45 12.12
CA PRO A 681 6.22 -1.23 12.54
C PRO A 681 6.53 -1.93 13.86
N ASN A 682 7.79 -2.28 14.10
CA ASN A 682 8.16 -2.94 15.36
C ASN A 682 7.74 -2.11 16.57
N LYS A 683 7.93 -0.79 16.50
CA LYS A 683 7.38 0.18 17.45
C LYS A 683 6.99 1.49 16.77
N VAL A 684 6.09 2.22 17.42
CA VAL A 684 5.78 3.63 17.11
C VAL A 684 5.95 4.46 18.38
N ASN A 685 6.77 5.52 18.34
CA ASN A 685 7.20 6.30 19.50
C ASN A 685 7.72 5.46 20.69
N GLY A 686 8.32 4.30 20.43
CA GLY A 686 8.76 3.37 21.48
C GLY A 686 7.67 2.40 22.01
N VAL A 687 6.41 2.53 21.59
CA VAL A 687 5.32 1.59 21.92
C VAL A 687 5.31 0.43 20.92
N LYS A 688 5.23 -0.83 21.39
CA LYS A 688 5.28 -2.04 20.56
C LYS A 688 4.11 -2.08 19.55
N GLY A 689 4.45 -2.14 18.25
CA GLY A 689 3.54 -2.49 17.16
C GLY A 689 3.69 -3.96 16.75
N GLY A 690 3.17 -4.34 15.58
CA GLY A 690 3.00 -5.72 15.14
C GLY A 690 1.75 -6.36 15.74
N PHE A 691 0.58 -5.72 15.57
CA PHE A 691 -0.70 -6.24 16.07
C PHE A 691 -1.90 -5.78 15.23
N TYR A 692 -2.94 -6.62 15.18
CA TYR A 692 -4.28 -6.26 14.75
C TYR A 692 -5.00 -5.48 15.87
N ASP A 693 -5.59 -4.33 15.55
CA ASP A 693 -6.32 -3.56 16.55
C ASP A 693 -7.61 -4.31 17.01
N PRO A 694 -7.94 -4.30 18.32
CA PRO A 694 -9.12 -4.97 18.86
C PRO A 694 -10.49 -4.49 18.37
N TYR A 695 -10.63 -3.36 17.67
CA TYR A 695 -11.93 -2.93 17.14
C TYR A 695 -12.19 -3.48 15.73
N ALA A 696 -13.36 -4.09 15.56
CA ALA A 696 -14.03 -4.14 14.27
C ALA A 696 -14.84 -2.84 14.11
N ASN A 697 -14.46 -1.96 13.18
CA ASN A 697 -15.06 -0.63 13.02
C ASN A 697 -15.66 -0.49 11.61
N ASP A 698 -14.80 -0.56 10.60
CA ASP A 698 -15.05 -0.05 9.26
C ASP A 698 -14.41 -0.89 8.13
N GLN A 699 -13.57 -1.86 8.47
CA GLN A 699 -12.79 -2.67 7.52
C GLN A 699 -13.60 -3.47 6.50
N ASP A 700 -14.90 -3.68 6.72
CA ASP A 700 -15.76 -4.50 5.86
C ASP A 700 -15.84 -4.00 4.40
N TRP A 701 -15.48 -2.75 4.15
CA TRP A 701 -15.23 -2.23 2.79
C TRP A 701 -14.19 -3.04 2.01
N ALA A 702 -13.18 -3.65 2.65
CA ALA A 702 -12.25 -4.56 1.97
C ALA A 702 -12.98 -5.73 1.30
N LEU A 703 -14.01 -6.29 1.94
CA LEU A 703 -14.83 -7.35 1.35
C LEU A 703 -15.84 -6.79 0.32
N VAL A 704 -16.34 -5.56 0.50
CA VAL A 704 -17.14 -4.86 -0.53
C VAL A 704 -16.36 -4.73 -1.84
N TYR A 705 -15.05 -4.41 -1.78
CA TYR A 705 -14.19 -4.35 -2.95
C TYR A 705 -13.65 -5.71 -3.39
N TYR A 706 -13.49 -6.69 -2.49
CA TYR A 706 -13.21 -8.08 -2.86
C TYR A 706 -14.31 -8.63 -3.80
N LEU A 707 -15.59 -8.45 -3.44
CA LEU A 707 -16.74 -8.89 -4.24
C LEU A 707 -16.89 -8.08 -5.54
N LEU A 708 -16.45 -6.82 -5.59
CA LEU A 708 -16.34 -6.07 -6.85
C LEU A 708 -15.29 -6.70 -7.79
N VAL A 709 -14.07 -6.91 -7.30
CA VAL A 709 -12.94 -7.38 -8.11
C VAL A 709 -13.12 -8.83 -8.59
N GLN A 710 -13.65 -9.70 -7.73
CA GLN A 710 -13.81 -11.13 -8.02
C GLN A 710 -15.11 -11.47 -8.75
N ASN A 711 -16.22 -10.83 -8.36
CA ASN A 711 -17.56 -11.19 -8.84
C ASN A 711 -18.22 -10.11 -9.71
N GLY A 712 -17.58 -8.96 -9.93
CA GLY A 712 -18.13 -7.84 -10.70
C GLY A 712 -19.31 -7.13 -10.02
N ILE A 713 -19.49 -7.33 -8.70
CA ILE A 713 -20.63 -6.75 -7.98
C ILE A 713 -20.32 -5.30 -7.60
N TYR A 714 -20.80 -4.39 -8.46
CA TYR A 714 -20.90 -2.95 -8.19
C TYR A 714 -21.77 -2.66 -6.98
#